data_AF-A0A833ERS9-F1
#
_entry.id   AF-A0A833ERS9-F1
#
_cell.length_a   1.000
_cell.length_b   1.000
_cell.length_c   1.000
_cell.angle_alpha   90.00
_cell.angle_beta   90.00
_cell.angle_gamma   90.00
#
_symmetry.space_group_name_H-M   'P 1'
#
loop_
_entity.id
_entity.type
_entity.pdbx_description
1 polymer ?
#
loop_
_entity_poly.entity_id
_entity_poly.type
_entity_poly.pdbx_seq_one_letter_code
_entity_poly.pdbx_strand_id
1 'polypeptide(L)'
;MKRISLFCYAIALLMNIGFSQTIPGSKTITSVPVPIEQINSSTYEGGLYDIGRRTESSNVYIARSYYVFDLSNIPNNATITQVKVIYSTSGSGYSFKLTKVGYISYNPEDDWNTIGSSTELKTGISYGSSNFISDDLKTDIQNAIGGEDAIALGGVSENEGTNGSNSYLDLSLDVDYTTPASEISVTVRNDLDGADGGNIGSAIYPASATSHTSPYTFDVYEQKRLNLAAYDNQSINGRTWFFNDSEYPFENSKWEKEVGGNVSFLSNSASFTTAQLTESDDNAIFNAFLKNATYTTSGALSDNEMWIFPATLTGNVTVPSSYSLTIASTSTVNLNGYSIKSTGGAIVQESGSTINGLDAYLKYYSTLKGLYSSVSSAVSNAGYYYTVELLNKTYNQNFSITNNSNNIRLKGVSGTVVNGHITITNSSWCSVGDFRIGNYKTITINGGTGSRLENIVYNSNAHLAIINVYSGVATGMYNLDYDGQTTDFAWNFYNSNTNGLHQNHIEGYDIAINSASNSYVGMSSASFCENELDLYAAGGSSIYAIRPTLSYPGAYSGNCDIIEPVQYCGGRTQSGKSQMISNTTSTSSLLFGANTLFIDLFADDNLSRESVLSEEIKNQISAVISTYKSAITENLTYSELKKALSRISACYRLLGKEDIFAGYISGLVGNQNIPIEMIRFTLPDLVKQGNYKDALNLIDGILNYKDIPKDLGYELLYEKGTILKYALNDSEQAEKVFLALYNNSGDHVLANFAKAQLESANIESEKDKPIIENFSNEDNLIISAYPNPEPVGIDWTDFLVL
;
A
#
# COMPACT_ATOMS: atom_id res chain seq x y z
N MET A 1 2.62 -54.67 -67.88
CA MET A 1 2.02 -53.35 -67.58
C MET A 1 0.59 -53.41 -67.04
N LYS A 2 -0.35 -54.22 -67.57
CA LYS A 2 -1.75 -54.28 -67.05
C LYS A 2 -1.92 -54.72 -65.58
N ARG A 3 -0.98 -55.48 -64.99
CA ARG A 3 -1.05 -55.93 -63.58
C ARG A 3 -0.59 -54.89 -62.55
N ILE A 4 0.22 -53.90 -62.95
CA ILE A 4 0.67 -52.81 -62.07
C ILE A 4 -0.42 -51.74 -61.94
N SER A 5 -1.16 -51.47 -63.03
CA SER A 5 -2.31 -50.55 -63.00
C SER A 5 -3.46 -51.05 -62.09
N LEU A 6 -3.72 -52.36 -62.04
CA LEU A 6 -4.74 -52.92 -61.14
C LEU A 6 -4.35 -52.83 -59.65
N PHE A 7 -3.05 -52.98 -59.35
CA PHE A 7 -2.54 -52.86 -57.99
C PHE A 7 -2.52 -51.41 -57.49
N CYS A 8 -2.17 -50.45 -58.36
CA CYS A 8 -2.30 -49.03 -58.04
C CYS A 8 -3.77 -48.58 -57.88
N TYR A 9 -4.71 -49.14 -58.67
CA TYR A 9 -6.15 -48.88 -58.48
C TYR A 9 -6.68 -49.49 -57.18
N ALA A 10 -6.23 -50.69 -56.80
CA ALA A 10 -6.60 -51.31 -55.52
C ALA A 10 -6.01 -50.55 -54.33
N ILE A 11 -4.78 -50.05 -54.44
CA ILE A 11 -4.15 -49.20 -53.40
C ILE A 11 -4.84 -47.83 -53.32
N ALA A 12 -5.20 -47.22 -54.45
CA ALA A 12 -5.98 -45.97 -54.46
C ALA A 12 -7.40 -46.15 -53.89
N LEU A 13 -8.03 -47.32 -54.08
CA LEU A 13 -9.30 -47.66 -53.42
C LEU A 13 -9.14 -47.92 -51.92
N LEU A 14 -8.02 -48.52 -51.48
CA LEU A 14 -7.74 -48.80 -50.07
C LEU A 14 -7.27 -47.55 -49.29
N MET A 15 -6.64 -46.57 -49.96
CA MET A 15 -6.18 -45.33 -49.35
C MET A 15 -7.30 -44.30 -49.07
N ASN A 16 -8.53 -44.57 -49.52
CA ASN A 16 -9.69 -43.71 -49.26
C ASN A 16 -10.63 -44.27 -48.18
N ILE A 17 -10.21 -45.32 -47.45
CA ILE A 17 -10.89 -45.74 -46.23
C ILE A 17 -10.43 -44.82 -45.10
N GLY A 18 -10.90 -43.57 -45.14
CA GLY A 18 -10.85 -42.71 -43.97
C GLY A 18 -11.68 -43.40 -42.89
N PHE A 19 -11.04 -43.81 -41.79
CA PHE A 19 -11.75 -44.25 -40.60
C PHE A 19 -12.43 -43.03 -39.97
N SER A 20 -13.49 -42.54 -40.60
CA SER A 20 -14.31 -41.49 -40.02
C SER A 20 -14.96 -42.08 -38.78
N GLN A 21 -14.58 -41.57 -37.62
CA GLN A 21 -15.30 -41.87 -36.40
C GLN A 21 -16.73 -41.37 -36.56
N THR A 22 -17.70 -42.19 -36.14
CA THR A 22 -19.12 -41.85 -36.20
C THR A 22 -19.70 -41.76 -34.80
N ILE A 23 -20.61 -40.80 -34.58
CA ILE A 23 -21.32 -40.60 -33.33
C ILE A 23 -22.74 -41.14 -33.48
N PRO A 24 -23.17 -42.12 -32.67
CA PRO A 24 -24.54 -42.61 -32.73
C PRO A 24 -25.51 -41.57 -32.15
N GLY A 25 -26.66 -41.40 -32.81
CA GLY A 25 -27.78 -40.60 -32.35
C GLY A 25 -29.10 -41.34 -32.57
N SER A 26 -30.14 -40.91 -31.86
CA SER A 26 -31.50 -41.45 -32.00
C SER A 26 -32.52 -40.35 -31.75
N LYS A 27 -33.62 -40.35 -32.52
CA LYS A 27 -34.71 -39.38 -32.38
C LYS A 27 -36.05 -40.06 -32.60
N THR A 28 -36.96 -39.90 -31.66
CA THR A 28 -38.39 -40.19 -31.87
C THR A 28 -39.07 -38.96 -32.48
N ILE A 29 -39.71 -39.14 -33.62
CA ILE A 29 -40.45 -38.13 -34.35
C ILE A 29 -41.93 -38.52 -34.33
N THR A 30 -42.78 -37.61 -33.87
CA THR A 30 -44.22 -37.80 -33.79
C THR A 30 -44.92 -36.87 -34.76
N SER A 31 -46.06 -37.30 -35.29
CA SER A 31 -46.92 -36.46 -36.11
C SER A 31 -48.38 -36.62 -35.67
N VAL A 32 -49.18 -35.59 -35.89
CA VAL A 32 -50.62 -35.64 -35.64
C VAL A 32 -51.31 -36.08 -36.94
N PRO A 33 -52.21 -37.07 -36.91
CA PRO A 33 -52.96 -37.44 -38.10
C PRO A 33 -53.81 -36.27 -38.60
N VAL A 34 -53.87 -36.11 -39.92
CA VAL A 34 -54.86 -35.27 -40.58
C VAL A 34 -55.86 -36.19 -41.30
N PRO A 35 -57.00 -36.52 -40.67
CA PRO A 35 -57.99 -37.41 -41.25
C PRO A 35 -58.82 -36.70 -42.32
N ILE A 36 -59.12 -37.42 -43.40
CA ILE A 36 -59.97 -36.99 -44.50
C ILE A 36 -60.98 -38.10 -44.78
N GLU A 37 -62.27 -37.76 -44.80
CA GLU A 37 -63.35 -38.69 -45.09
C GLU A 37 -63.99 -38.38 -46.45
N GLN A 38 -64.18 -39.43 -47.26
CA GLN A 38 -65.04 -39.39 -48.44
C GLN A 38 -66.46 -39.82 -48.03
N ILE A 39 -67.47 -39.01 -48.37
CA ILE A 39 -68.89 -39.24 -48.08
C ILE A 39 -69.63 -39.57 -49.38
N ASN A 40 -70.32 -40.71 -49.40
CA ASN A 40 -71.16 -41.16 -50.53
C ASN A 40 -70.47 -41.06 -51.89
N SER A 41 -69.15 -41.28 -51.94
CA SER A 41 -68.31 -41.25 -53.14
C SER A 41 -68.12 -39.88 -53.85
N SER A 42 -68.57 -38.76 -53.26
CA SER A 42 -68.54 -37.46 -53.98
C SER A 42 -68.22 -36.23 -53.13
N THR A 43 -68.30 -36.29 -51.81
CA THR A 43 -67.93 -35.18 -50.91
C THR A 43 -66.70 -35.56 -50.09
N TYR A 44 -65.78 -34.61 -49.89
CA TYR A 44 -64.55 -34.82 -49.10
C TYR A 44 -64.42 -33.73 -48.04
N GLU A 45 -64.20 -34.13 -46.79
CA GLU A 45 -64.05 -33.21 -45.66
C GLU A 45 -63.13 -33.80 -44.58
N GLY A 46 -62.84 -33.03 -43.53
CA GLY A 46 -62.08 -33.51 -42.38
C GLY A 46 -62.80 -34.67 -41.69
N GLY A 47 -62.08 -35.77 -41.47
CA GLY A 47 -62.64 -37.02 -40.93
C GLY A 47 -62.70 -37.07 -39.41
N LEU A 48 -63.54 -37.96 -38.88
CA LEU A 48 -63.52 -38.33 -37.45
C LEU A 48 -62.53 -39.47 -37.21
N TYR A 49 -62.44 -40.42 -38.13
CA TYR A 49 -61.51 -41.54 -38.03
C TYR A 49 -60.34 -41.34 -38.98
N ASP A 50 -59.20 -41.96 -38.66
CA ASP A 50 -57.98 -41.83 -39.47
C ASP A 50 -57.99 -42.77 -40.66
N ILE A 51 -58.55 -43.98 -40.52
CA ILE A 51 -58.59 -44.98 -41.58
C ILE A 51 -59.90 -45.79 -41.55
N GLY A 52 -60.32 -46.34 -42.70
CA GLY A 52 -61.36 -47.38 -42.79
C GLY A 52 -62.77 -46.87 -43.07
N ARG A 53 -63.77 -47.75 -43.02
CA ARG A 53 -65.14 -47.45 -43.48
C ARG A 53 -66.20 -47.59 -42.39
N ARG A 54 -67.16 -46.65 -42.37
CA ARG A 54 -68.38 -46.71 -41.55
C ARG A 54 -69.62 -46.26 -42.33
N THR A 55 -70.79 -46.70 -41.87
CA THR A 55 -72.10 -46.24 -42.34
C THR A 55 -72.88 -45.64 -41.18
N GLU A 56 -73.28 -44.37 -41.31
CA GLU A 56 -74.07 -43.66 -40.31
C GLU A 56 -75.20 -42.89 -41.00
N SER A 57 -76.45 -43.08 -40.56
CA SER A 57 -77.63 -42.37 -41.09
C SER A 57 -77.79 -42.44 -42.63
N SER A 58 -77.45 -43.59 -43.22
CA SER A 58 -77.43 -43.86 -44.68
C SER A 58 -76.25 -43.28 -45.47
N ASN A 59 -75.38 -42.49 -44.83
CA ASN A 59 -74.14 -42.03 -45.44
C ASN A 59 -73.04 -43.08 -45.26
N VAL A 60 -72.25 -43.30 -46.31
CA VAL A 60 -71.04 -44.12 -46.28
C VAL A 60 -69.84 -43.19 -46.18
N TYR A 61 -69.00 -43.39 -45.16
CA TYR A 61 -67.77 -42.64 -44.92
C TYR A 61 -66.57 -43.57 -45.09
N ILE A 62 -65.58 -43.13 -45.87
CA ILE A 62 -64.28 -43.81 -46.02
C ILE A 62 -63.17 -42.85 -45.61
N ALA A 63 -62.54 -43.15 -44.48
CA ALA A 63 -61.46 -42.38 -43.88
C ALA A 63 -60.09 -42.82 -44.39
N ARG A 64 -59.24 -41.83 -44.64
CA ARG A 64 -57.79 -41.93 -44.83
C ARG A 64 -57.12 -40.80 -44.07
N SER A 65 -55.87 -40.97 -43.67
CA SER A 65 -55.13 -39.91 -42.97
C SER A 65 -53.77 -39.72 -43.61
N TYR A 66 -53.19 -38.53 -43.42
CA TYR A 66 -51.77 -38.32 -43.65
C TYR A 66 -51.08 -37.76 -42.40
N TYR A 67 -49.77 -37.93 -42.35
CA TYR A 67 -48.89 -37.56 -41.25
C TYR A 67 -47.68 -36.87 -41.84
N VAL A 68 -47.33 -35.68 -41.34
CA VAL A 68 -46.10 -34.96 -41.74
C VAL A 68 -45.12 -35.04 -40.59
N PHE A 69 -43.99 -35.73 -40.80
CA PHE A 69 -42.93 -35.88 -39.82
C PHE A 69 -41.83 -34.86 -40.09
N ASP A 70 -41.58 -33.98 -39.12
CA ASP A 70 -40.52 -32.98 -39.16
C ASP A 70 -39.15 -33.63 -38.88
N LEU A 71 -38.26 -33.58 -39.86
CA LEU A 71 -36.92 -34.16 -39.83
C LEU A 71 -35.84 -33.15 -39.42
N SER A 72 -36.18 -31.86 -39.20
CA SER A 72 -35.23 -30.79 -38.87
C SER A 72 -34.40 -31.04 -37.60
N ASN A 73 -34.86 -31.96 -36.75
CA ASN A 73 -34.17 -32.37 -35.53
C ASN A 73 -33.14 -33.50 -35.74
N ILE A 74 -32.99 -34.01 -36.98
CA ILE A 74 -31.92 -34.92 -37.37
C ILE A 74 -30.85 -34.11 -38.10
N PRO A 75 -29.55 -34.21 -37.71
CA PRO A 75 -28.48 -33.49 -38.40
C PRO A 75 -28.43 -33.78 -39.90
N ASN A 76 -28.23 -32.75 -40.72
CA ASN A 76 -28.21 -32.89 -42.19
C ASN A 76 -27.06 -33.75 -42.73
N ASN A 77 -25.99 -33.92 -41.95
CA ASN A 77 -24.87 -34.81 -42.28
C ASN A 77 -25.03 -36.23 -41.68
N ALA A 78 -26.18 -36.55 -41.10
CA ALA A 78 -26.43 -37.85 -40.51
C ALA A 78 -26.58 -38.94 -41.60
N THR A 79 -26.08 -40.12 -41.28
CA THR A 79 -26.39 -41.37 -41.98
C THR A 79 -27.42 -42.14 -41.17
N ILE A 80 -28.63 -42.28 -41.70
CA ILE A 80 -29.70 -43.04 -41.05
C ILE A 80 -29.32 -44.51 -41.03
N THR A 81 -29.32 -45.12 -39.85
CA THR A 81 -28.95 -46.52 -39.66
C THR A 81 -30.19 -47.41 -39.58
N GLN A 82 -31.27 -46.93 -38.96
CA GLN A 82 -32.52 -47.66 -38.77
C GLN A 82 -33.71 -46.70 -38.63
N VAL A 83 -34.87 -47.09 -39.19
CA VAL A 83 -36.16 -46.44 -38.94
C VAL A 83 -37.15 -47.50 -38.45
N LYS A 84 -37.68 -47.30 -37.25
CA LYS A 84 -38.72 -48.13 -36.66
C LYS A 84 -40.03 -47.35 -36.61
N VAL A 85 -41.04 -47.87 -37.30
CA VAL A 85 -42.39 -47.35 -37.27
C VAL A 85 -43.12 -47.95 -36.08
N ILE A 86 -43.63 -47.10 -35.19
CA ILE A 86 -44.47 -47.48 -34.07
C ILE A 86 -45.88 -47.01 -34.39
N TYR A 87 -46.86 -47.88 -34.23
CA TYR A 87 -48.25 -47.56 -34.55
C TYR A 87 -49.23 -48.11 -33.52
N SER A 88 -50.39 -47.48 -33.46
CA SER A 88 -51.52 -47.95 -32.66
C SER A 88 -52.84 -47.65 -33.36
N THR A 89 -53.77 -48.61 -33.36
CA THR A 89 -55.13 -48.41 -33.86
C THR A 89 -56.18 -48.76 -32.80
N SER A 90 -57.31 -48.06 -32.78
CA SER A 90 -58.43 -48.36 -31.87
C SER A 90 -59.28 -49.58 -32.31
N GLY A 91 -59.27 -49.92 -33.60
CA GLY A 91 -59.92 -51.11 -34.15
C GLY A 91 -59.05 -52.37 -34.07
N SER A 92 -59.62 -53.53 -34.44
CA SER A 92 -58.92 -54.82 -34.54
C SER A 92 -59.51 -55.68 -35.66
N GLY A 93 -58.79 -56.72 -36.08
CA GLY A 93 -59.28 -57.72 -37.06
C GLY A 93 -59.24 -57.30 -38.53
N TYR A 94 -58.66 -56.14 -38.84
CA TYR A 94 -58.45 -55.60 -40.19
C TYR A 94 -56.97 -55.31 -40.43
N SER A 95 -56.63 -54.92 -41.65
CA SER A 95 -55.28 -54.45 -41.99
C SER A 95 -55.30 -53.09 -42.68
N PHE A 96 -54.18 -52.38 -42.59
CA PHE A 96 -53.93 -51.14 -43.30
C PHE A 96 -52.58 -51.21 -44.01
N LYS A 97 -52.37 -50.25 -44.89
CA LYS A 97 -51.10 -49.99 -45.55
C LYS A 97 -50.64 -48.56 -45.30
N LEU A 98 -49.32 -48.37 -45.30
CA LEU A 98 -48.70 -47.05 -45.33
C LEU A 98 -48.29 -46.70 -46.76
N THR A 99 -48.52 -45.45 -47.16
CA THR A 99 -48.11 -44.91 -48.46
C THR A 99 -47.16 -43.72 -48.29
N LYS A 100 -46.27 -43.47 -49.26
CA LYS A 100 -45.40 -42.30 -49.30
C LYS A 100 -46.08 -41.17 -50.04
N VAL A 101 -46.49 -40.12 -49.33
CA VAL A 101 -47.23 -39.00 -49.91
C VAL A 101 -46.24 -37.96 -50.42
N GLY A 102 -46.19 -37.76 -51.74
CA GLY A 102 -45.21 -36.85 -52.36
C GLY A 102 -45.57 -35.36 -52.27
N TYR A 103 -46.86 -35.03 -52.12
CA TYR A 103 -47.34 -33.65 -52.07
C TYR A 103 -48.68 -33.59 -51.31
N ILE A 104 -48.85 -32.56 -50.48
CA ILE A 104 -50.11 -32.22 -49.81
C ILE A 104 -50.60 -30.89 -50.37
N SER A 105 -51.82 -30.89 -50.90
CA SER A 105 -52.44 -29.75 -51.58
C SER A 105 -53.30 -28.89 -50.65
N TYR A 106 -53.68 -29.41 -49.48
CA TYR A 106 -54.68 -28.86 -48.55
C TYR A 106 -56.11 -28.82 -49.12
N ASN A 107 -56.34 -29.42 -50.28
CA ASN A 107 -57.67 -29.72 -50.79
C ASN A 107 -58.05 -31.15 -50.36
N PRO A 108 -59.13 -31.36 -49.59
CA PRO A 108 -59.50 -32.68 -49.08
C PRO A 108 -59.66 -33.75 -50.17
N GLU A 109 -60.20 -33.41 -51.34
CA GLU A 109 -60.37 -34.38 -52.43
C GLU A 109 -59.03 -34.81 -53.01
N ASP A 110 -58.18 -33.83 -53.34
CA ASP A 110 -56.86 -34.08 -53.93
C ASP A 110 -55.96 -34.84 -52.95
N ASP A 111 -55.98 -34.48 -51.66
CA ASP A 111 -55.21 -35.13 -50.61
C ASP A 111 -55.70 -36.57 -50.38
N TRP A 112 -57.02 -36.80 -50.28
CA TRP A 112 -57.59 -38.14 -50.11
C TRP A 112 -57.24 -39.07 -51.29
N ASN A 113 -57.29 -38.55 -52.51
CA ASN A 113 -56.90 -39.26 -53.72
C ASN A 113 -55.40 -39.54 -53.74
N THR A 114 -54.57 -38.56 -53.36
CA THR A 114 -53.12 -38.70 -53.30
C THR A 114 -52.71 -39.76 -52.28
N ILE A 115 -53.30 -39.78 -51.08
CA ILE A 115 -53.01 -40.77 -50.04
C ILE A 115 -53.25 -42.20 -50.53
N GLY A 116 -54.37 -42.44 -51.23
CA GLY A 116 -54.74 -43.77 -51.72
C GLY A 116 -54.00 -44.26 -52.96
N SER A 117 -53.50 -43.34 -53.79
CA SER A 117 -52.79 -43.63 -55.05
C SER A 117 -51.26 -43.56 -54.95
N SER A 118 -50.75 -43.04 -53.82
CA SER A 118 -49.32 -42.95 -53.53
C SER A 118 -48.64 -44.31 -53.44
N THR A 119 -47.30 -44.31 -53.60
CA THR A 119 -46.49 -45.54 -53.56
C THR A 119 -46.62 -46.21 -52.20
N GLU A 120 -46.90 -47.51 -52.18
CA GLU A 120 -47.03 -48.29 -50.95
C GLU A 120 -45.65 -48.53 -50.33
N LEU A 121 -45.49 -48.17 -49.05
CA LEU A 121 -44.30 -48.42 -48.25
C LEU A 121 -44.39 -49.75 -47.49
N LYS A 122 -45.59 -50.09 -47.01
CA LYS A 122 -45.84 -51.34 -46.30
C LYS A 122 -47.32 -51.69 -46.32
N THR A 123 -47.65 -52.92 -46.68
CA THR A 123 -49.02 -53.48 -46.73
C THR A 123 -49.22 -54.56 -45.68
N GLY A 124 -50.48 -54.96 -45.44
CA GLY A 124 -50.83 -56.03 -44.51
C GLY A 124 -50.55 -55.72 -43.04
N ILE A 125 -50.48 -54.44 -42.66
CA ILE A 125 -50.22 -54.04 -41.27
C ILE A 125 -51.49 -54.30 -40.47
N SER A 126 -51.44 -55.23 -39.52
CA SER A 126 -52.62 -55.59 -38.72
C SER A 126 -53.02 -54.42 -37.80
N TYR A 127 -54.32 -54.16 -37.70
CA TYR A 127 -54.89 -53.27 -36.69
C TYR A 127 -54.51 -53.80 -35.29
N GLY A 128 -54.12 -52.89 -34.41
CA GLY A 128 -53.63 -53.11 -33.06
C GLY A 128 -52.52 -52.12 -32.73
N SER A 129 -51.71 -52.42 -31.70
CA SER A 129 -50.51 -51.64 -31.37
C SER A 129 -49.27 -52.50 -31.56
N SER A 130 -48.36 -52.07 -32.43
CA SER A 130 -47.12 -52.81 -32.72
C SER A 130 -46.05 -51.88 -33.31
N ASN A 131 -44.93 -52.47 -33.73
CA ASN A 131 -43.88 -51.76 -34.45
C ASN A 131 -43.22 -52.65 -35.50
N PHE A 132 -42.55 -52.04 -36.47
CA PHE A 132 -41.73 -52.74 -37.44
C PHE A 132 -40.58 -51.85 -37.94
N ILE A 133 -39.52 -52.47 -38.47
CA ILE A 133 -38.40 -51.77 -39.12
C ILE A 133 -38.73 -51.58 -40.60
N SER A 134 -38.48 -50.39 -41.14
CA SER A 134 -38.76 -50.06 -42.53
C SER A 134 -37.50 -49.57 -43.25
N ASP A 135 -36.96 -50.41 -44.15
CA ASP A 135 -35.80 -50.06 -44.99
C ASP A 135 -36.15 -49.02 -46.07
N ASP A 136 -37.41 -49.03 -46.54
CA ASP A 136 -37.90 -48.05 -47.51
C ASP A 136 -37.97 -46.65 -46.86
N LEU A 137 -38.53 -46.56 -45.65
CA LEU A 137 -38.54 -45.28 -44.90
C LEU A 137 -37.15 -44.84 -44.48
N LYS A 138 -36.25 -45.78 -44.16
CA LYS A 138 -34.84 -45.45 -43.93
C LYS A 138 -34.23 -44.75 -45.14
N THR A 139 -34.46 -45.28 -46.34
CA THR A 139 -33.95 -44.69 -47.59
C THR A 139 -34.60 -43.35 -47.87
N ASP A 140 -35.91 -43.24 -47.66
CA ASP A 140 -36.65 -41.99 -47.88
C ASP A 140 -36.23 -40.88 -46.91
N ILE A 141 -36.10 -41.18 -45.62
CA ILE A 141 -35.62 -40.21 -44.62
C ILE A 141 -34.17 -39.83 -44.92
N GLN A 142 -33.30 -40.78 -45.29
CA GLN A 142 -31.91 -40.49 -45.68
C GLN A 142 -31.81 -39.52 -46.86
N ASN A 143 -32.71 -39.63 -47.84
CA ASN A 143 -32.75 -38.73 -49.00
C ASN A 143 -33.38 -37.38 -48.67
N ALA A 144 -34.29 -37.33 -47.69
CA ALA A 144 -35.00 -36.12 -47.29
C ALA A 144 -34.16 -35.22 -46.36
N ILE A 145 -33.34 -35.79 -45.48
CA ILE A 145 -32.42 -35.01 -44.63
C ILE A 145 -31.40 -34.27 -45.52
N GLY A 146 -31.30 -32.95 -45.34
CA GLY A 146 -30.49 -32.07 -46.18
C GLY A 146 -31.17 -31.51 -47.44
N GLY A 147 -32.46 -31.81 -47.67
CA GLY A 147 -33.21 -31.32 -48.82
C GLY A 147 -34.63 -30.82 -48.53
N GLU A 148 -35.48 -31.64 -47.91
CA GLU A 148 -36.94 -31.40 -47.81
C GLU A 148 -37.44 -31.16 -46.37
N ASP A 149 -36.59 -31.35 -45.35
CA ASP A 149 -36.83 -31.17 -43.90
C ASP A 149 -38.05 -31.92 -43.31
N ALA A 150 -38.85 -32.63 -44.10
CA ALA A 150 -40.01 -33.40 -43.67
C ALA A 150 -40.29 -34.61 -44.58
N ILE A 151 -41.07 -35.57 -44.08
CA ILE A 151 -41.65 -36.67 -44.88
C ILE A 151 -43.14 -36.81 -44.58
N ALA A 152 -43.95 -36.99 -45.62
CA ALA A 152 -45.39 -37.22 -45.49
C ALA A 152 -45.77 -38.68 -45.74
N LEU A 153 -46.47 -39.29 -44.79
CA LEU A 153 -46.95 -40.67 -44.85
C LEU A 153 -48.48 -40.71 -44.87
N GLY A 154 -49.06 -41.61 -45.65
CA GLY A 154 -50.50 -41.84 -45.73
C GLY A 154 -50.90 -43.14 -45.05
N GLY A 155 -51.98 -43.14 -44.27
CA GLY A 155 -52.63 -44.32 -43.71
C GLY A 155 -53.86 -44.70 -44.54
N VAL A 156 -53.94 -45.94 -45.01
CA VAL A 156 -55.06 -46.44 -45.82
C VAL A 156 -55.49 -47.81 -45.32
N SER A 157 -56.76 -47.96 -44.93
CA SER A 157 -57.31 -49.28 -44.62
C SER A 157 -57.30 -50.16 -45.87
N GLU A 158 -56.87 -51.41 -45.75
CA GLU A 158 -57.01 -52.39 -46.84
C GLU A 158 -58.44 -52.96 -46.89
N ASN A 159 -59.29 -52.60 -45.93
CA ASN A 159 -60.67 -53.03 -45.78
C ASN A 159 -61.67 -51.87 -45.96
N GLU A 160 -61.39 -50.92 -46.87
CA GLU A 160 -62.29 -49.79 -47.19
C GLU A 160 -63.65 -50.24 -47.72
N GLY A 161 -63.82 -51.48 -48.20
CA GLY A 161 -65.12 -52.04 -48.58
C GLY A 161 -65.98 -52.53 -47.40
N THR A 162 -65.38 -52.79 -46.23
CA THR A 162 -66.04 -53.45 -45.10
C THR A 162 -66.57 -52.43 -44.10
N ASN A 163 -67.88 -52.44 -43.83
CA ASN A 163 -68.45 -51.55 -42.82
C ASN A 163 -67.95 -51.93 -41.41
N GLY A 164 -67.51 -50.94 -40.63
CA GLY A 164 -66.95 -51.12 -39.29
C GLY A 164 -65.44 -51.32 -39.27
N SER A 165 -64.74 -51.10 -40.38
CA SER A 165 -63.27 -51.09 -40.43
C SER A 165 -62.65 -49.74 -40.04
N ASN A 166 -63.47 -48.75 -39.68
CA ASN A 166 -63.02 -47.44 -39.25
C ASN A 166 -62.22 -47.51 -37.94
N SER A 167 -61.12 -46.78 -37.85
CA SER A 167 -60.23 -46.75 -36.69
C SER A 167 -59.47 -45.43 -36.59
N TYR A 168 -59.10 -45.05 -35.37
CA TYR A 168 -58.00 -44.11 -35.16
C TYR A 168 -56.67 -44.81 -35.49
N LEU A 169 -55.67 -44.06 -35.91
CA LEU A 169 -54.32 -44.50 -36.21
C LEU A 169 -53.34 -43.45 -35.67
N ASP A 170 -52.51 -43.86 -34.72
CA ASP A 170 -51.37 -43.08 -34.27
C ASP A 170 -50.10 -43.65 -34.90
N LEU A 171 -49.20 -42.77 -35.36
CA LEU A 171 -47.90 -43.12 -35.93
C LEU A 171 -46.78 -42.30 -35.30
N SER A 172 -45.68 -42.96 -34.94
CA SER A 172 -44.39 -42.33 -34.62
C SER A 172 -43.23 -43.09 -35.25
N LEU A 173 -42.11 -42.39 -35.44
CA LEU A 173 -40.90 -42.92 -36.04
C LEU A 173 -39.76 -42.82 -35.02
N ASP A 174 -39.15 -43.94 -34.66
CA ASP A 174 -37.85 -43.95 -34.00
C ASP A 174 -36.77 -44.05 -35.08
N VAL A 175 -35.96 -43.01 -35.20
CA VAL A 175 -34.90 -42.90 -36.21
C VAL A 175 -33.54 -42.94 -35.53
N ASP A 176 -32.81 -44.02 -35.74
CA ASP A 176 -31.42 -44.16 -35.32
C ASP A 176 -30.50 -43.71 -36.47
N TYR A 177 -29.45 -42.99 -36.13
CA TYR A 177 -28.52 -42.44 -37.12
C TYR A 177 -27.09 -42.33 -36.57
N THR A 178 -26.15 -42.05 -37.45
CA THR A 178 -24.78 -41.70 -37.08
C THR A 178 -24.33 -40.42 -37.78
N THR A 179 -23.64 -39.52 -37.09
CA THR A 179 -22.98 -38.37 -37.73
C THR A 179 -21.47 -38.59 -37.81
N PRO A 180 -20.77 -38.05 -38.82
CA PRO A 180 -19.31 -37.94 -38.78
C PRO A 180 -18.89 -37.13 -37.56
N ALA A 181 -17.93 -37.63 -36.78
CA ALA A 181 -17.35 -36.86 -35.69
C ALA A 181 -16.55 -35.70 -36.28
N SER A 182 -16.75 -34.50 -35.74
CA SER A 182 -15.97 -33.34 -36.12
C SER A 182 -14.54 -33.46 -35.59
N GLU A 183 -13.57 -33.22 -36.47
CA GLU A 183 -12.17 -33.03 -36.09
C GLU A 183 -12.02 -31.59 -35.58
N ILE A 184 -11.45 -31.45 -34.38
CA ILE A 184 -11.25 -30.17 -33.71
C ILE A 184 -9.76 -29.98 -33.41
N SER A 185 -9.30 -28.74 -33.51
CA SER A 185 -7.92 -28.35 -33.22
C SER A 185 -7.81 -27.88 -31.77
N VAL A 186 -6.90 -28.45 -31.00
CA VAL A 186 -6.68 -28.04 -29.60
C VAL A 186 -5.21 -27.72 -29.36
N THR A 187 -4.95 -26.76 -28.47
CA THR A 187 -3.60 -26.39 -28.04
C THR A 187 -3.42 -26.66 -26.56
N VAL A 188 -2.29 -27.24 -26.16
CA VAL A 188 -1.91 -27.43 -24.76
C VAL A 188 -0.61 -26.68 -24.51
N ARG A 189 -0.53 -25.92 -23.42
CA ARG A 189 0.67 -25.11 -23.11
C ARG A 189 0.92 -24.92 -21.62
N ASN A 190 2.18 -24.68 -21.28
CA ASN A 190 2.58 -24.10 -20.01
C ASN A 190 2.44 -22.58 -20.08
N ASP A 191 1.75 -21.99 -19.11
CA ASP A 191 1.76 -20.56 -18.83
C ASP A 191 2.81 -20.29 -17.74
N LEU A 192 3.81 -19.47 -18.10
CA LEU A 192 4.95 -19.09 -17.27
C LEU A 192 4.84 -17.61 -16.87
N ASP A 193 3.72 -17.24 -16.23
CA ASP A 193 3.33 -15.86 -15.91
C ASP A 193 3.15 -14.99 -17.17
N GLY A 194 2.44 -15.51 -18.17
CA GLY A 194 2.14 -14.84 -19.45
C GLY A 194 3.15 -15.10 -20.57
N ALA A 195 4.18 -15.90 -20.33
CA ALA A 195 5.09 -16.42 -21.36
C ALA A 195 4.87 -17.92 -21.60
N ASP A 196 5.26 -18.41 -22.78
CA ASP A 196 5.23 -19.84 -23.11
C ASP A 196 6.63 -20.47 -22.99
N GLY A 197 6.70 -21.78 -22.69
CA GLY A 197 7.95 -22.54 -22.84
C GLY A 197 7.97 -23.91 -22.17
N GLY A 198 9.10 -24.58 -22.30
CA GLY A 198 9.33 -25.91 -21.72
C GLY A 198 8.60 -27.03 -22.47
N ASN A 199 8.34 -28.10 -21.75
CA ASN A 199 7.61 -29.26 -22.23
C ASN A 199 6.27 -29.40 -21.50
N ILE A 200 5.28 -29.91 -22.22
CA ILE A 200 3.94 -30.21 -21.73
C ILE A 200 3.51 -31.58 -22.23
N GLY A 201 2.79 -32.32 -21.41
CA GLY A 201 2.30 -33.65 -21.71
C GLY A 201 0.91 -33.63 -22.31
N SER A 202 0.73 -34.24 -23.48
CA SER A 202 -0.59 -34.46 -24.07
C SER A 202 -0.67 -35.80 -24.80
N ALA A 203 -1.84 -36.44 -24.76
CA ALA A 203 -2.20 -37.59 -25.56
C ALA A 203 -3.73 -37.77 -25.62
N ILE A 204 -4.23 -38.46 -26.65
CA ILE A 204 -5.63 -38.85 -26.75
C ILE A 204 -5.85 -40.11 -25.88
N TYR A 205 -6.78 -40.05 -24.93
CA TYR A 205 -7.13 -41.18 -24.04
C TYR A 205 -7.53 -42.42 -24.87
N PRO A 206 -7.06 -43.63 -24.52
CA PRO A 206 -6.44 -44.03 -23.25
C PRO A 206 -4.91 -43.95 -23.21
N ALA A 207 -4.25 -43.44 -24.26
CA ALA A 207 -2.79 -43.30 -24.24
C ALA A 207 -2.35 -42.35 -23.11
N SER A 208 -1.31 -42.72 -22.38
CA SER A 208 -0.71 -41.85 -21.37
C SER A 208 -0.14 -40.59 -22.03
N ALA A 209 -0.18 -39.45 -21.32
CA ALA A 209 0.35 -38.19 -21.81
C ALA A 209 1.83 -38.33 -22.20
N THR A 210 2.18 -37.87 -23.40
CA THR A 210 3.56 -37.85 -23.90
C THR A 210 4.07 -36.42 -23.96
N SER A 211 5.37 -36.23 -23.69
CA SER A 211 5.99 -34.91 -23.62
C SER A 211 6.17 -34.27 -25.01
N HIS A 212 5.77 -33.02 -25.14
CA HIS A 212 5.91 -32.16 -26.33
C HIS A 212 6.44 -30.79 -25.94
N THR A 213 7.06 -30.07 -26.87
CA THR A 213 7.43 -28.65 -26.64
C THR A 213 6.18 -27.80 -26.52
N SER A 214 6.11 -26.94 -25.51
CA SER A 214 5.00 -26.01 -25.28
C SER A 214 5.20 -24.70 -26.07
N PRO A 215 4.17 -24.16 -26.74
CA PRO A 215 2.83 -24.73 -26.90
C PRO A 215 2.79 -25.87 -27.93
N TYR A 216 1.88 -26.83 -27.75
CA TYR A 216 1.67 -27.96 -28.67
C TYR A 216 0.23 -28.02 -29.16
N THR A 217 0.03 -27.89 -30.47
CA THR A 217 -1.27 -27.96 -31.14
C THR A 217 -1.41 -29.28 -31.89
N PHE A 218 -2.57 -29.92 -31.77
CA PHE A 218 -2.89 -31.16 -32.49
C PHE A 218 -4.39 -31.31 -32.71
N ASP A 219 -4.74 -32.10 -33.71
CA ASP A 219 -6.13 -32.41 -34.05
C ASP A 219 -6.63 -33.64 -33.29
N VAL A 220 -7.89 -33.59 -32.88
CA VAL A 220 -8.58 -34.66 -32.17
C VAL A 220 -10.05 -34.68 -32.57
N TYR A 221 -10.67 -35.85 -32.64
CA TYR A 221 -12.11 -35.92 -32.85
C TYR A 221 -12.86 -35.60 -31.55
N GLU A 222 -14.03 -34.95 -31.67
CA GLU A 222 -14.97 -34.82 -30.57
C GLU A 222 -15.33 -36.20 -29.95
N GLN A 223 -15.94 -36.18 -28.75
CA GLN A 223 -16.21 -37.35 -27.90
C GLN A 223 -14.97 -38.04 -27.33
N LYS A 224 -13.76 -37.72 -27.82
CA LYS A 224 -12.50 -38.14 -27.19
C LYS A 224 -12.24 -37.35 -25.92
N ARG A 225 -11.35 -37.89 -25.10
CA ARG A 225 -10.81 -37.25 -23.90
C ARG A 225 -9.31 -37.10 -24.08
N LEU A 226 -8.71 -36.11 -23.44
CA LEU A 226 -7.27 -35.91 -23.43
C LEU A 226 -6.70 -36.36 -22.09
N ASN A 227 -5.54 -37.00 -22.12
CA ASN A 227 -4.67 -37.13 -20.95
C ASN A 227 -3.65 -35.99 -21.01
N LEU A 228 -3.68 -35.11 -20.01
CA LEU A 228 -2.80 -33.95 -19.91
C LEU A 228 -1.85 -34.14 -18.73
N ALA A 229 -0.61 -33.64 -18.86
CA ALA A 229 0.39 -33.66 -17.80
C ALA A 229 1.27 -32.41 -17.85
N ALA A 230 1.44 -31.74 -16.72
CA ALA A 230 2.43 -30.69 -16.53
C ALA A 230 3.65 -31.29 -15.83
N TYR A 231 4.84 -30.83 -16.19
CA TYR A 231 6.09 -31.38 -15.66
C TYR A 231 6.78 -30.39 -14.73
N ASP A 232 7.47 -30.93 -13.73
CA ASP A 232 8.26 -30.14 -12.78
C ASP A 232 9.68 -29.87 -13.26
N ASN A 233 10.36 -28.96 -12.55
CA ASN A 233 11.79 -28.69 -12.66
C ASN A 233 12.28 -28.33 -14.07
N GLN A 234 11.47 -27.59 -14.81
CA GLN A 234 11.78 -27.16 -16.18
C GLN A 234 12.62 -25.89 -16.15
N SER A 235 13.82 -25.92 -16.73
CA SER A 235 14.69 -24.73 -16.81
C SER A 235 14.38 -23.92 -18.08
N ILE A 236 13.74 -22.77 -17.91
CA ILE A 236 13.24 -21.93 -19.01
C ILE A 236 13.59 -20.47 -18.67
N ASN A 237 14.25 -19.77 -19.60
CA ASN A 237 14.71 -18.38 -19.43
C ASN A 237 15.52 -18.15 -18.14
N GLY A 238 16.35 -19.11 -17.73
CA GLY A 238 17.18 -19.02 -16.53
C GLY A 238 16.42 -19.23 -15.20
N ARG A 239 15.14 -19.59 -15.25
CA ARG A 239 14.32 -19.91 -14.08
C ARG A 239 13.95 -21.40 -14.06
N THR A 240 13.77 -21.96 -12.88
CA THR A 240 13.21 -23.32 -12.71
C THR A 240 11.71 -23.22 -12.44
N TRP A 241 10.91 -23.78 -13.35
CA TRP A 241 9.45 -23.83 -13.31
C TRP A 241 8.95 -25.21 -12.91
N PHE A 242 7.86 -25.26 -12.15
CA PHE A 242 7.25 -26.51 -11.67
C PHE A 242 5.73 -26.38 -11.54
N PHE A 243 5.02 -27.50 -11.54
CA PHE A 243 3.58 -27.54 -11.33
C PHE A 243 3.31 -27.91 -9.87
N ASN A 244 3.03 -26.90 -9.06
CA ASN A 244 2.76 -27.04 -7.62
C ASN A 244 1.43 -27.75 -7.35
N ASP A 245 1.42 -29.08 -7.26
CA ASP A 245 0.21 -29.87 -6.96
C ASP A 245 0.17 -30.39 -5.52
N SER A 246 1.31 -30.42 -4.83
CA SER A 246 1.42 -30.97 -3.48
C SER A 246 2.50 -30.32 -2.61
N GLU A 247 3.47 -29.66 -3.22
CA GLU A 247 4.64 -29.11 -2.55
C GLU A 247 4.25 -27.96 -1.62
N TYR A 248 3.29 -27.13 -2.03
CA TYR A 248 2.86 -25.93 -1.29
C TYR A 248 1.35 -25.68 -1.39
N PRO A 249 0.57 -26.07 -0.35
CA PRO A 249 -0.89 -26.18 -0.42
C PRO A 249 -1.65 -24.86 -0.56
N PHE A 250 -0.97 -23.71 -0.46
CA PHE A 250 -1.60 -22.39 -0.49
C PHE A 250 -1.53 -21.71 -1.87
N GLU A 251 -0.74 -22.23 -2.81
CA GLU A 251 -0.47 -21.59 -4.11
C GLU A 251 -0.46 -22.62 -5.25
N ASN A 252 -1.47 -23.49 -5.27
CA ASN A 252 -1.50 -24.61 -6.22
C ASN A 252 -1.46 -24.11 -7.67
N SER A 253 -0.68 -24.82 -8.49
CA SER A 253 -0.78 -24.74 -9.94
C SER A 253 -2.15 -25.28 -10.37
N LYS A 254 -2.62 -24.78 -11.51
CA LYS A 254 -3.95 -25.12 -12.02
C LYS A 254 -3.91 -25.33 -13.52
N TRP A 255 -4.91 -26.07 -13.96
CA TRP A 255 -5.27 -26.23 -15.35
C TRP A 255 -6.53 -25.44 -15.66
N GLU A 256 -6.51 -24.68 -16.75
CA GLU A 256 -7.69 -23.98 -17.28
C GLU A 256 -7.87 -24.27 -18.77
N LYS A 257 -9.13 -24.24 -19.22
CA LYS A 257 -9.50 -24.26 -20.63
C LYS A 257 -9.99 -22.88 -21.05
N GLU A 258 -9.39 -22.32 -22.08
CA GLU A 258 -9.81 -21.08 -22.73
C GLU A 258 -10.36 -21.37 -24.13
N VAL A 259 -11.59 -20.92 -24.42
CA VAL A 259 -12.18 -21.00 -25.77
C VAL A 259 -13.02 -19.75 -26.04
N GLY A 260 -12.70 -19.02 -27.12
CA GLY A 260 -13.42 -17.79 -27.49
C GLY A 260 -13.43 -16.72 -26.38
N GLY A 261 -12.37 -16.64 -25.57
CA GLY A 261 -12.25 -15.75 -24.42
C GLY A 261 -12.95 -16.20 -23.14
N ASN A 262 -13.63 -17.36 -23.14
CA ASN A 262 -14.21 -17.95 -21.94
C ASN A 262 -13.19 -18.87 -21.26
N VAL A 263 -12.91 -18.61 -19.98
CA VAL A 263 -11.97 -19.41 -19.18
C VAL A 263 -12.74 -20.28 -18.18
N SER A 264 -12.39 -21.56 -18.13
CA SER A 264 -12.97 -22.52 -17.17
C SER A 264 -11.89 -23.35 -16.48
N PHE A 265 -12.03 -23.52 -15.17
CA PHE A 265 -11.14 -24.35 -14.36
C PHE A 265 -11.31 -25.84 -14.69
N LEU A 266 -10.20 -26.59 -14.72
CA LEU A 266 -10.20 -28.03 -15.01
C LEU A 266 -9.69 -28.87 -13.83
N SER A 267 -8.50 -28.57 -13.29
CA SER A 267 -7.81 -29.44 -12.34
C SER A 267 -6.69 -28.71 -11.59
N ASN A 268 -6.39 -29.17 -10.37
CA ASN A 268 -5.17 -28.80 -9.62
C ASN A 268 -4.11 -29.93 -9.63
N SER A 269 -4.39 -31.06 -10.27
CA SER A 269 -3.45 -32.16 -10.37
C SER A 269 -2.50 -31.95 -11.55
N ALA A 270 -1.20 -32.26 -11.37
CA ALA A 270 -0.23 -32.16 -12.44
C ALA A 270 -0.62 -33.00 -13.66
N SER A 271 -1.28 -34.14 -13.46
CA SER A 271 -1.82 -34.97 -14.54
C SER A 271 -3.29 -35.33 -14.32
N PHE A 272 -4.11 -35.27 -15.37
CA PHE A 272 -5.52 -35.66 -15.32
C PHE A 272 -6.08 -36.00 -16.72
N THR A 273 -7.26 -36.61 -16.74
CA THR A 273 -8.01 -36.86 -17.99
C THR A 273 -9.17 -35.87 -18.09
N THR A 274 -9.28 -35.15 -19.21
CA THR A 274 -10.36 -34.17 -19.44
C THR A 274 -11.74 -34.82 -19.48
N ALA A 275 -12.80 -33.99 -19.46
CA ALA A 275 -14.12 -34.41 -19.94
C ALA A 275 -14.06 -34.75 -21.45
N GLN A 276 -15.14 -35.33 -21.98
CA GLN A 276 -15.25 -35.53 -23.43
C GLN A 276 -15.29 -34.18 -24.13
N LEU A 277 -14.53 -34.06 -25.21
CA LEU A 277 -14.51 -32.87 -26.04
C LEU A 277 -15.80 -32.79 -26.87
N THR A 278 -16.24 -31.56 -27.14
CA THR A 278 -17.37 -31.26 -28.03
C THR A 278 -16.91 -30.37 -29.19
N GLU A 279 -17.72 -30.21 -30.22
CA GLU A 279 -17.40 -29.30 -31.34
C GLU A 279 -17.08 -27.86 -30.88
N SER A 280 -17.69 -27.42 -29.78
CA SER A 280 -17.41 -26.11 -29.18
C SER A 280 -16.01 -25.96 -28.57
N ASP A 281 -15.25 -27.05 -28.45
CA ASP A 281 -13.86 -27.03 -28.00
C ASP A 281 -12.87 -26.81 -29.16
N ASP A 282 -13.35 -26.57 -30.38
CA ASP A 282 -12.48 -26.20 -31.49
C ASP A 282 -11.73 -24.90 -31.20
N ASN A 283 -10.40 -24.93 -31.39
CA ASN A 283 -9.43 -23.91 -31.01
C ASN A 283 -9.31 -23.68 -29.49
N ALA A 284 -9.69 -24.65 -28.66
CA ALA A 284 -9.49 -24.57 -27.22
C ALA A 284 -7.99 -24.58 -26.84
N ILE A 285 -7.63 -23.76 -25.85
CA ILE A 285 -6.31 -23.72 -25.23
C ILE A 285 -6.40 -24.29 -23.82
N PHE A 286 -5.64 -25.36 -23.54
CA PHE A 286 -5.49 -25.97 -22.24
C PHE A 286 -4.19 -25.45 -21.58
N ASN A 287 -4.34 -24.56 -20.60
CA ASN A 287 -3.26 -23.85 -19.93
C ASN A 287 -2.88 -24.54 -18.63
N ALA A 288 -1.62 -24.96 -18.48
CA ALA A 288 -1.03 -25.34 -17.21
C ALA A 288 -0.29 -24.14 -16.62
N PHE A 289 -0.76 -23.58 -15.51
CA PHE A 289 -0.11 -22.45 -14.85
C PHE A 289 0.99 -22.95 -13.92
N LEU A 290 2.24 -22.84 -14.36
CA LEU A 290 3.40 -23.26 -13.57
C LEU A 290 3.85 -22.14 -12.62
N LYS A 291 4.59 -22.51 -11.59
CA LYS A 291 5.21 -21.60 -10.61
C LYS A 291 6.73 -21.64 -10.79
N ASN A 292 7.43 -20.57 -10.42
CA ASN A 292 8.90 -20.53 -10.46
C ASN A 292 9.52 -20.54 -9.06
N ALA A 293 10.72 -21.12 -8.96
CA ALA A 293 11.47 -21.22 -7.70
C ALA A 293 12.69 -20.28 -7.63
N THR A 294 12.95 -19.51 -8.68
CA THR A 294 14.15 -18.71 -8.84
C THR A 294 13.79 -17.23 -8.86
N TYR A 295 14.38 -16.46 -7.95
CA TYR A 295 14.05 -15.05 -7.73
C TYR A 295 15.23 -14.14 -8.05
N THR A 296 14.94 -12.91 -8.49
CA THR A 296 15.93 -11.85 -8.57
C THR A 296 16.36 -11.44 -7.17
N THR A 297 17.50 -11.95 -6.70
CA THR A 297 18.05 -11.63 -5.36
C THR A 297 19.06 -10.48 -5.38
N SER A 298 19.37 -9.93 -6.56
CA SER A 298 20.23 -8.77 -6.78
C SER A 298 19.99 -8.19 -8.18
N GLY A 299 20.07 -6.86 -8.34
CA GLY A 299 19.93 -6.18 -9.63
C GLY A 299 18.50 -5.73 -9.95
N ALA A 300 18.20 -5.56 -11.23
CA ALA A 300 16.86 -5.19 -11.69
C ALA A 300 16.05 -6.43 -12.08
N LEU A 301 14.76 -6.43 -11.74
CA LEU A 301 13.82 -7.42 -12.27
C LEU A 301 13.82 -7.34 -13.81
N SER A 302 13.88 -8.52 -14.44
CA SER A 302 13.80 -8.69 -15.89
C SER A 302 12.41 -9.08 -16.38
N ASP A 303 11.55 -9.58 -15.48
CA ASP A 303 10.17 -9.95 -15.72
C ASP A 303 9.35 -9.72 -14.43
N ASN A 304 8.03 -9.92 -14.49
CA ASN A 304 7.21 -10.00 -13.28
C ASN A 304 7.69 -11.19 -12.42
N GLU A 305 7.66 -11.01 -11.10
CA GLU A 305 8.06 -12.04 -10.15
C GLU A 305 7.06 -12.19 -9.01
N MET A 306 6.79 -13.44 -8.65
CA MET A 306 6.05 -13.80 -7.43
C MET A 306 6.95 -14.67 -6.55
N TRP A 307 7.34 -14.13 -5.40
CA TRP A 307 8.20 -14.84 -4.45
C TRP A 307 7.36 -15.67 -3.49
N ILE A 308 7.28 -16.97 -3.75
CA ILE A 308 6.54 -17.96 -2.94
C ILE A 308 7.44 -18.80 -2.01
N PHE A 309 8.76 -18.69 -2.15
CA PHE A 309 9.77 -19.41 -1.36
C PHE A 309 10.65 -18.45 -0.57
N PRO A 310 11.34 -18.97 0.47
CA PRO A 310 12.34 -18.19 1.15
C PRO A 310 13.37 -17.60 0.18
N ALA A 311 13.48 -16.27 0.18
CA ALA A 311 14.42 -15.54 -0.67
C ALA A 311 15.44 -14.84 0.24
N THR A 312 16.73 -14.96 -0.06
CA THR A 312 17.77 -14.19 0.63
C THR A 312 18.45 -13.28 -0.38
N LEU A 313 18.42 -11.97 -0.11
CA LEU A 313 19.04 -11.00 -1.01
C LEU A 313 20.57 -11.13 -0.98
N THR A 314 21.15 -11.11 -2.17
CA THR A 314 22.60 -11.08 -2.41
C THR A 314 23.07 -9.69 -2.85
N GLY A 315 22.14 -8.80 -3.17
CA GLY A 315 22.35 -7.39 -3.47
C GLY A 315 21.05 -6.61 -3.43
N ASN A 316 21.11 -5.31 -3.75
CA ASN A 316 19.89 -4.50 -3.85
C ASN A 316 19.05 -4.94 -5.05
N VAL A 317 17.75 -5.08 -4.84
CA VAL A 317 16.78 -5.42 -5.89
C VAL A 317 16.03 -4.16 -6.30
N THR A 318 15.88 -3.95 -7.61
CA THR A 318 15.12 -2.84 -8.18
C THR A 318 13.95 -3.36 -9.02
N VAL A 319 12.79 -2.72 -8.91
CA VAL A 319 11.57 -3.05 -9.68
C VAL A 319 11.32 -1.92 -10.70
N PRO A 320 11.69 -2.10 -11.99
CA PRO A 320 11.45 -1.14 -13.07
C PRO A 320 9.96 -0.92 -13.39
N SER A 321 9.64 0.16 -14.12
CA SER A 321 8.26 0.57 -14.42
C SER A 321 7.37 -0.45 -15.12
N SER A 322 7.97 -1.39 -15.85
CA SER A 322 7.23 -2.39 -16.62
C SER A 322 6.93 -3.67 -15.84
N TYR A 323 7.39 -3.78 -14.60
CA TYR A 323 7.35 -5.02 -13.84
C TYR A 323 6.71 -4.86 -12.46
N SER A 324 6.17 -5.97 -11.96
CA SER A 324 5.68 -6.13 -10.60
C SER A 324 6.47 -7.19 -9.85
N LEU A 325 6.67 -6.93 -8.56
CA LEU A 325 7.14 -7.91 -7.58
C LEU A 325 6.04 -8.18 -6.57
N THR A 326 5.56 -9.41 -6.50
CA THR A 326 4.64 -9.88 -5.46
C THR A 326 5.39 -10.75 -4.47
N ILE A 327 5.39 -10.39 -3.19
CA ILE A 327 5.90 -11.24 -2.10
C ILE A 327 4.69 -11.93 -1.47
N ALA A 328 4.57 -13.24 -1.71
CA ALA A 328 3.39 -14.01 -1.32
C ALA A 328 3.26 -14.13 0.21
N SER A 329 2.03 -14.30 0.69
CA SER A 329 1.68 -14.34 2.12
C SER A 329 2.40 -15.43 2.93
N THR A 330 2.93 -16.48 2.29
CA THR A 330 3.67 -17.57 2.95
C THR A 330 5.19 -17.41 2.86
N SER A 331 5.67 -16.40 2.14
CA SER A 331 7.08 -16.23 1.84
C SER A 331 7.87 -15.59 2.99
N THR A 332 9.15 -15.95 3.09
CA THR A 332 10.11 -15.34 4.00
C THR A 332 11.24 -14.69 3.19
N VAL A 333 11.35 -13.37 3.25
CA VAL A 333 12.41 -12.63 2.57
C VAL A 333 13.44 -12.15 3.57
N ASN A 334 14.69 -12.59 3.44
CA ASN A 334 15.82 -12.09 4.22
C ASN A 334 16.51 -10.96 3.45
N LEU A 335 16.38 -9.72 3.93
CA LEU A 335 17.00 -8.56 3.28
C LEU A 335 18.53 -8.59 3.35
N ASN A 336 19.12 -9.24 4.37
CA ASN A 336 20.56 -9.42 4.50
C ASN A 336 21.38 -8.11 4.34
N GLY A 337 20.87 -7.00 4.87
CA GLY A 337 21.50 -5.68 4.75
C GLY A 337 21.17 -4.93 3.45
N TYR A 338 20.52 -5.55 2.47
CA TYR A 338 20.10 -4.94 1.21
C TYR A 338 18.67 -4.39 1.24
N SER A 339 18.21 -3.86 0.10
CA SER A 339 16.88 -3.29 -0.06
C SER A 339 16.19 -3.81 -1.33
N ILE A 340 14.86 -3.73 -1.33
CA ILE A 340 14.01 -3.90 -2.50
C ILE A 340 13.38 -2.54 -2.77
N LYS A 341 13.62 -1.93 -3.93
CA LYS A 341 13.09 -0.60 -4.25
C LYS A 341 12.42 -0.52 -5.61
N SER A 342 11.33 0.22 -5.69
CA SER A 342 10.67 0.56 -6.94
C SER A 342 11.42 1.71 -7.62
N THR A 343 11.70 1.55 -8.90
CA THR A 343 12.16 2.64 -9.80
C THR A 343 11.06 3.03 -10.80
N GLY A 344 9.82 2.61 -10.53
CA GLY A 344 8.65 2.83 -11.37
C GLY A 344 7.63 1.70 -11.25
N GLY A 345 8.08 0.48 -10.95
CA GLY A 345 7.22 -0.71 -10.89
C GLY A 345 6.44 -0.88 -9.60
N ALA A 346 5.64 -1.94 -9.53
CA ALA A 346 4.81 -2.24 -8.36
C ALA A 346 5.50 -3.22 -7.41
N ILE A 347 5.46 -2.94 -6.10
CA ILE A 347 5.82 -3.91 -5.05
C ILE A 347 4.54 -4.22 -4.29
N VAL A 348 4.10 -5.48 -4.36
CA VAL A 348 2.94 -5.99 -3.65
C VAL A 348 3.44 -6.92 -2.56
N GLN A 349 3.25 -6.54 -1.31
CA GLN A 349 3.52 -7.41 -0.17
C GLN A 349 2.19 -7.95 0.34
N GLU A 350 1.95 -9.25 0.20
CA GLU A 350 0.74 -9.86 0.72
C GLU A 350 0.78 -9.99 2.25
N SER A 351 -0.40 -9.85 2.86
CA SER A 351 -0.57 -10.01 4.31
C SER A 351 -0.20 -11.44 4.71
N GLY A 352 0.75 -11.58 5.64
CA GLY A 352 1.28 -12.86 6.12
C GLY A 352 2.77 -13.07 5.80
N SER A 353 3.29 -12.40 4.77
CA SER A 353 4.69 -12.49 4.40
C SER A 353 5.62 -12.00 5.52
N THR A 354 6.76 -12.67 5.69
CA THR A 354 7.77 -12.31 6.69
C THR A 354 8.98 -11.67 6.03
N ILE A 355 9.31 -10.42 6.39
CA ILE A 355 10.50 -9.72 5.87
C ILE A 355 11.54 -9.59 6.99
N ASN A 356 12.52 -10.48 6.99
CA ASN A 356 13.60 -10.51 7.95
C ASN A 356 14.64 -9.43 7.64
N GLY A 357 15.07 -8.72 8.69
CA GLY A 357 16.01 -7.61 8.58
C GLY A 357 15.37 -6.31 8.06
N LEU A 358 14.04 -6.20 8.07
CA LEU A 358 13.34 -4.97 7.72
C LEU A 358 13.45 -3.93 8.85
N ASP A 359 13.73 -2.68 8.47
CA ASP A 359 13.80 -1.52 9.36
C ASP A 359 12.81 -0.43 8.96
N ALA A 360 12.52 -0.27 7.67
CA ALA A 360 11.60 0.75 7.21
C ALA A 360 10.90 0.35 5.91
N TYR A 361 9.64 0.77 5.80
CA TYR A 361 8.92 0.83 4.55
C TYR A 361 9.10 2.21 3.93
N LEU A 362 9.35 2.26 2.63
CA LEU A 362 9.24 3.50 1.86
C LEU A 362 7.90 3.47 1.12
N LYS A 363 7.07 4.49 1.29
CA LYS A 363 5.73 4.56 0.70
C LYS A 363 5.50 5.88 -0.01
N TYR A 364 4.66 5.85 -1.02
CA TYR A 364 4.01 7.03 -1.61
C TYR A 364 2.52 6.89 -1.36
N TYR A 365 1.98 7.68 -0.42
CA TYR A 365 0.67 7.43 0.20
C TYR A 365 0.59 6.00 0.74
N SER A 366 -0.37 5.20 0.27
CA SER A 366 -0.54 3.79 0.63
C SER A 366 0.29 2.82 -0.23
N THR A 367 0.91 3.30 -1.31
CA THR A 367 1.65 2.45 -2.25
C THR A 367 3.05 2.16 -1.73
N LEU A 368 3.40 0.88 -1.60
CA LEU A 368 4.74 0.44 -1.24
C LEU A 368 5.73 0.76 -2.35
N LYS A 369 6.79 1.50 -2.02
CA LYS A 369 7.89 1.90 -2.91
C LYS A 369 9.22 1.26 -2.54
N GLY A 370 9.36 0.73 -1.33
CA GLY A 370 10.51 -0.10 -1.02
C GLY A 370 10.51 -0.69 0.38
N LEU A 371 11.34 -1.71 0.54
CA LEU A 371 11.62 -2.47 1.75
C LEU A 371 13.11 -2.28 2.06
N TYR A 372 13.43 -1.65 3.18
CA TYR A 372 14.80 -1.27 3.51
C TYR A 372 15.29 -1.91 4.81
N SER A 373 16.53 -2.37 4.78
CA SER A 373 17.27 -2.92 5.92
C SER A 373 17.75 -1.86 6.91
N SER A 374 17.69 -0.57 6.55
CA SER A 374 18.02 0.54 7.42
C SER A 374 17.18 1.78 7.12
N VAL A 375 16.89 2.56 8.16
CA VAL A 375 16.13 3.82 8.05
C VAL A 375 16.91 4.85 7.20
N SER A 376 18.23 4.93 7.37
CA SER A 376 19.08 5.86 6.60
C SER A 376 19.04 5.58 5.09
N SER A 377 19.07 4.30 4.68
CA SER A 377 18.92 3.94 3.27
C SER A 377 17.52 4.28 2.74
N ALA A 378 16.47 4.15 3.55
CA ALA A 378 15.12 4.55 3.14
C ALA A 378 15.00 6.06 2.95
N VAL A 379 15.55 6.86 3.87
CA VAL A 379 15.56 8.34 3.80
C VAL A 379 16.33 8.84 2.58
N SER A 380 17.51 8.28 2.29
CA SER A 380 18.31 8.68 1.12
C SER A 380 17.68 8.33 -0.23
N ASN A 381 16.81 7.33 -0.28
CA ASN A 381 16.07 6.95 -1.51
C ASN A 381 14.66 7.55 -1.57
N ALA A 382 14.25 8.35 -0.59
CA ALA A 382 12.91 8.92 -0.55
C ALA A 382 12.76 10.09 -1.56
N GLY A 383 11.79 9.95 -2.45
CA GLY A 383 11.41 10.98 -3.43
C GLY A 383 10.42 12.00 -2.88
N TYR A 384 9.89 12.85 -3.77
CA TYR A 384 8.94 13.90 -3.44
C TYR A 384 7.65 13.33 -2.80
N TYR A 385 7.29 13.81 -1.60
CA TYR A 385 6.15 13.35 -0.78
C TYR A 385 6.21 11.90 -0.29
N TYR A 386 7.39 11.30 -0.23
CA TYR A 386 7.51 9.92 0.25
C TYR A 386 7.44 9.87 1.78
N THR A 387 6.85 8.80 2.29
CA THR A 387 6.84 8.46 3.72
C THR A 387 7.80 7.31 3.98
N VAL A 388 8.78 7.53 4.86
CA VAL A 388 9.58 6.48 5.49
C VAL A 388 8.85 6.05 6.75
N GLU A 389 8.13 4.93 6.68
CA GLU A 389 7.37 4.38 7.79
C GLU A 389 8.22 3.36 8.58
N LEU A 390 8.41 3.64 9.86
CA LEU A 390 9.13 2.80 10.82
C LEU A 390 8.23 1.67 11.32
N LEU A 391 8.84 0.52 11.58
CA LEU A 391 8.18 -0.62 12.23
C LEU A 391 7.91 -0.35 13.72
N ASN A 392 6.94 -1.09 14.28
CA ASN A 392 6.65 -1.14 15.71
C ASN A 392 7.78 -1.85 16.48
N LYS A 393 8.87 -1.12 16.75
CA LYS A 393 10.01 -1.56 17.56
C LYS A 393 10.76 -0.39 18.17
N THR A 394 11.75 -0.69 19.02
CA THR A 394 12.69 0.30 19.53
C THR A 394 13.91 0.43 18.61
N TYR A 395 14.19 1.64 18.14
CA TYR A 395 15.38 1.96 17.35
C TYR A 395 16.42 2.61 18.24
N ASN A 396 17.61 2.01 18.37
CA ASN A 396 18.71 2.58 19.17
C ASN A 396 19.71 3.39 18.32
N GLN A 397 19.35 3.70 17.06
CA GLN A 397 20.20 4.39 16.11
C GLN A 397 19.75 5.84 15.90
N ASN A 398 20.68 6.71 15.54
CA ASN A 398 20.37 8.09 15.18
C ASN A 398 19.73 8.17 13.79
N PHE A 399 18.86 9.14 13.60
CA PHE A 399 18.24 9.43 12.31
C PHE A 399 18.63 10.82 11.83
N SER A 400 18.95 10.95 10.55
CA SER A 400 19.21 12.23 9.92
C SER A 400 18.43 12.38 8.61
N ILE A 401 17.89 13.59 8.40
CA ILE A 401 17.37 14.06 7.12
C ILE A 401 18.20 15.27 6.75
N THR A 402 19.03 15.15 5.71
CA THR A 402 20.03 16.17 5.35
C THR A 402 19.88 16.59 3.90
N ASN A 403 19.95 17.90 3.63
CA ASN A 403 19.91 18.50 2.29
C ASN A 403 18.74 18.01 1.43
N ASN A 404 17.56 17.86 2.05
CA ASN A 404 16.41 17.28 1.40
C ASN A 404 15.27 18.29 1.23
N SER A 405 14.90 18.60 -0.02
CA SER A 405 13.77 19.49 -0.32
C SER A 405 12.53 18.73 -0.79
N ASN A 406 12.49 17.41 -0.58
CA ASN A 406 11.49 16.53 -1.18
C ASN A 406 10.21 16.35 -0.34
N ASN A 407 9.99 17.11 0.73
CA ASN A 407 8.83 16.92 1.61
C ASN A 407 8.71 15.44 2.09
N ILE A 408 9.81 14.92 2.64
CA ILE A 408 9.85 13.56 3.18
C ILE A 408 9.13 13.54 4.52
N ARG A 409 8.38 12.47 4.79
CA ARG A 409 7.82 12.17 6.11
C ARG A 409 8.52 10.97 6.74
N LEU A 410 9.25 11.17 7.84
CA LEU A 410 9.72 10.08 8.70
C LEU A 410 8.67 9.81 9.78
N LYS A 411 8.01 8.67 9.70
CA LYS A 411 6.81 8.38 10.49
C LYS A 411 6.94 7.07 11.24
N GLY A 412 6.55 7.06 12.52
CA GLY A 412 6.34 5.85 13.29
C GLY A 412 4.96 5.23 13.12
N VAL A 413 4.81 4.01 13.64
CA VAL A 413 3.53 3.37 13.91
C VAL A 413 3.31 3.24 15.42
N SER A 414 2.09 2.89 15.85
CA SER A 414 1.79 2.66 17.26
C SER A 414 2.82 1.70 17.91
N GLY A 415 3.41 2.13 19.02
CA GLY A 415 4.45 1.39 19.75
C GLY A 415 5.90 1.63 19.28
N THR A 416 6.11 2.40 18.20
CA THR A 416 7.46 2.79 17.76
C THR A 416 8.15 3.65 18.80
N VAL A 417 9.38 3.30 19.17
CA VAL A 417 10.23 4.08 20.08
C VAL A 417 11.56 4.39 19.38
N VAL A 418 11.98 5.65 19.41
CA VAL A 418 13.28 6.09 18.89
C VAL A 418 14.17 6.50 20.07
N ASN A 419 15.22 5.73 20.27
CA ASN A 419 16.24 5.86 21.32
C ASN A 419 17.57 6.43 20.77
N GLY A 420 17.50 7.10 19.63
CA GLY A 420 18.60 7.86 19.03
C GLY A 420 18.24 9.34 18.87
N HIS A 421 19.24 10.14 18.51
CA HIS A 421 19.04 11.54 18.15
C HIS A 421 18.39 11.63 16.78
N ILE A 422 17.50 12.62 16.59
CA ILE A 422 16.92 12.93 15.29
C ILE A 422 17.43 14.29 14.84
N THR A 423 17.97 14.37 13.63
CA THR A 423 18.53 15.61 13.09
C THR A 423 17.93 15.90 11.72
N ILE A 424 17.34 17.07 11.56
CA ILE A 424 16.93 17.62 10.27
C ILE A 424 17.90 18.75 9.94
N THR A 425 18.62 18.67 8.83
CA THR A 425 19.63 19.66 8.43
C THR A 425 19.38 20.14 7.01
N ASN A 426 19.27 21.46 6.82
CA ASN A 426 19.09 22.11 5.52
C ASN A 426 18.02 21.43 4.66
N SER A 427 16.93 21.01 5.29
CA SER A 427 15.87 20.24 4.64
C SER A 427 14.56 20.99 4.76
N SER A 428 13.80 21.01 3.67
CA SER A 428 12.57 21.80 3.56
C SER A 428 11.35 20.89 3.47
N TRP A 429 10.28 21.31 4.13
CA TRP A 429 8.98 20.64 4.18
C TRP A 429 9.03 19.21 4.71
N CYS A 430 10.10 18.84 5.42
CA CYS A 430 10.22 17.50 5.98
C CYS A 430 9.38 17.38 7.26
N SER A 431 8.78 16.23 7.48
CA SER A 431 7.99 15.95 8.69
C SER A 431 8.56 14.74 9.43
N VAL A 432 8.56 14.82 10.75
CA VAL A 432 9.03 13.76 11.64
C VAL A 432 7.96 13.55 12.71
N GLY A 433 7.47 12.32 12.90
CA GLY A 433 6.38 12.13 13.85
C GLY A 433 5.83 10.73 14.05
N ASP A 434 4.77 10.65 14.86
CA ASP A 434 4.00 9.44 15.17
C ASP A 434 4.80 8.32 15.89
N PHE A 435 5.70 8.68 16.80
CA PHE A 435 6.48 7.73 17.62
C PHE A 435 6.77 8.30 19.01
N ARG A 436 7.33 7.45 19.87
CA ARG A 436 7.85 7.87 21.17
C ARG A 436 9.35 8.14 21.10
N ILE A 437 9.83 9.17 21.79
CA ILE A 437 11.26 9.38 22.01
C ILE A 437 11.65 8.80 23.37
N GLY A 438 12.76 8.07 23.41
CA GLY A 438 13.30 7.53 24.67
C GLY A 438 14.16 8.52 25.44
N ASN A 439 14.70 8.07 26.59
CA ASN A 439 15.33 8.96 27.56
C ASN A 439 16.66 9.57 27.05
N TYR A 440 16.90 10.84 27.38
CA TYR A 440 18.14 11.58 27.07
C TYR A 440 18.40 11.74 25.56
N LYS A 441 17.35 12.01 24.78
CA LYS A 441 17.45 12.14 23.31
C LYS A 441 16.99 13.50 22.85
N THR A 442 17.61 13.97 21.78
CA THR A 442 17.35 15.29 21.22
C THR A 442 16.78 15.20 19.82
N ILE A 443 15.87 16.12 19.52
CA ILE A 443 15.46 16.42 18.15
C ILE A 443 16.07 17.76 17.78
N THR A 444 16.85 17.79 16.71
CA THR A 444 17.53 19.00 16.24
C THR A 444 17.07 19.36 14.84
N ILE A 445 16.60 20.58 14.65
CA ILE A 445 16.32 21.16 13.34
C ILE A 445 17.35 22.25 13.11
N ASN A 446 18.16 22.12 12.06
CA ASN A 446 19.22 23.06 11.71
C ASN A 446 19.05 23.52 10.27
N GLY A 447 18.53 24.72 10.08
CA GLY A 447 18.22 25.29 8.77
C GLY A 447 16.97 24.69 8.12
N GLY A 448 16.73 25.09 6.87
CA GLY A 448 15.59 24.65 6.07
C GLY A 448 14.30 25.43 6.31
N THR A 449 13.28 25.15 5.49
CA THR A 449 11.99 25.85 5.54
C THR A 449 10.83 24.86 5.65
N GLY A 450 9.91 25.08 6.59
CA GLY A 450 8.66 24.31 6.67
C GLY A 450 8.81 22.92 7.30
N SER A 451 9.89 22.66 8.03
CA SER A 451 10.07 21.39 8.76
C SER A 451 9.02 21.23 9.86
N ARG A 452 8.53 20.01 10.08
CA ARG A 452 7.44 19.71 11.02
C ARG A 452 7.79 18.58 11.97
N LEU A 453 7.41 18.75 13.23
CA LEU A 453 7.35 17.68 14.23
C LEU A 453 5.89 17.42 14.58
N GLU A 454 5.45 16.15 14.57
CA GLU A 454 4.02 15.81 14.72
C GLU A 454 3.82 14.59 15.63
N ASN A 455 2.91 14.66 16.60
CA ASN A 455 2.48 13.51 17.41
C ASN A 455 3.65 12.73 18.07
N ILE A 456 4.63 13.46 18.62
CA ILE A 456 5.76 12.86 19.31
C ILE A 456 5.48 12.87 20.80
N VAL A 457 5.59 11.71 21.44
CA VAL A 457 5.40 11.55 22.89
C VAL A 457 6.74 11.22 23.52
N TYR A 458 7.14 11.95 24.55
CA TYR A 458 8.34 11.66 25.29
C TYR A 458 8.02 10.70 26.45
N ASN A 459 8.92 9.76 26.73
CA ASN A 459 8.72 8.84 27.84
C ASN A 459 8.85 9.61 29.16
N SER A 460 7.89 9.49 30.09
CA SER A 460 7.81 10.28 31.34
C SER A 460 9.00 10.13 32.32
N ASN A 461 9.96 9.26 32.00
CA ASN A 461 11.23 9.11 32.73
C ASN A 461 12.43 9.73 31.98
N ALA A 462 12.19 10.51 30.92
CA ALA A 462 13.23 11.11 30.09
C ALA A 462 13.78 12.37 30.77
N HIS A 463 14.86 12.22 31.54
CA HIS A 463 15.45 13.33 32.28
C HIS A 463 16.17 14.40 31.45
N LEU A 464 16.24 14.31 30.11
CA LEU A 464 16.85 15.33 29.23
C LEU A 464 16.36 15.14 27.78
N ALA A 465 15.05 15.05 27.56
CA ALA A 465 14.57 15.31 26.22
C ALA A 465 14.82 16.79 25.91
N ILE A 466 15.34 17.15 24.73
CA ILE A 466 15.44 18.57 24.30
C ILE A 466 15.13 18.69 22.81
N ILE A 467 14.28 19.63 22.43
CA ILE A 467 14.11 20.05 21.04
C ILE A 467 14.92 21.32 20.81
N ASN A 468 15.76 21.32 19.78
CA ASN A 468 16.52 22.52 19.42
C ASN A 468 16.28 22.89 17.95
N VAL A 469 15.96 24.16 17.71
CA VAL A 469 15.71 24.72 16.39
C VAL A 469 16.69 25.86 16.12
N TYR A 470 17.56 25.67 15.13
CA TYR A 470 18.58 26.64 14.70
C TYR A 470 18.29 27.05 13.28
N SER A 471 18.18 28.35 13.02
CA SER A 471 18.02 28.89 11.65
C SER A 471 16.86 28.28 10.83
N GLY A 472 15.91 27.63 11.51
CA GLY A 472 14.73 27.05 10.88
C GLY A 472 13.72 28.13 10.55
N VAL A 473 13.16 28.09 9.34
CA VAL A 473 12.13 29.04 8.90
C VAL A 473 10.81 28.32 8.74
N ALA A 474 9.71 28.90 9.23
CA ALA A 474 8.38 28.31 9.22
C ALA A 474 8.31 26.90 9.83
N THR A 475 9.10 26.63 10.87
CA THR A 475 9.06 25.35 11.59
C THR A 475 7.70 25.18 12.27
N GLY A 476 7.13 23.98 12.16
CA GLY A 476 5.87 23.60 12.80
C GLY A 476 6.06 22.46 13.82
N MET A 477 5.31 22.51 14.91
CA MET A 477 5.36 21.54 16.00
C MET A 477 3.93 21.31 16.52
N TYR A 478 3.42 20.10 16.34
CA TYR A 478 2.02 19.77 16.54
C TYR A 478 1.84 18.55 17.44
N ASN A 479 0.97 18.66 18.45
CA ASN A 479 0.62 17.54 19.35
C ASN A 479 1.85 16.86 19.96
N LEU A 480 2.84 17.65 20.39
CA LEU A 480 3.99 17.12 21.11
C LEU A 480 3.61 17.05 22.59
N ASP A 481 3.80 15.88 23.20
CA ASP A 481 3.48 15.61 24.61
C ASP A 481 4.78 15.36 25.38
N TYR A 482 5.03 16.21 26.38
CA TYR A 482 6.34 16.40 26.96
C TYR A 482 6.28 16.50 28.48
N ASP A 483 6.42 15.36 29.15
CA ASP A 483 6.52 15.24 30.60
C ASP A 483 7.99 15.02 30.99
N GLY A 484 8.60 16.01 31.64
CA GLY A 484 9.98 15.95 32.10
C GLY A 484 10.13 16.30 33.57
N GLN A 485 11.24 15.85 34.15
CA GLN A 485 11.68 16.23 35.50
C GLN A 485 13.12 16.71 35.41
N THR A 486 13.33 17.88 34.80
CA THR A 486 14.68 18.33 34.40
C THR A 486 14.93 19.79 34.80
N THR A 487 16.20 20.12 35.06
CA THR A 487 16.65 21.48 35.40
C THR A 487 17.13 22.27 34.19
N ASP A 488 16.47 22.08 33.03
CA ASP A 488 16.91 22.66 31.77
C ASP A 488 15.72 23.11 30.91
N PHE A 489 16.01 23.64 29.72
CA PHE A 489 15.03 24.04 28.73
C PHE A 489 14.40 22.82 28.06
N ALA A 490 13.07 22.80 27.90
CA ALA A 490 12.46 21.79 27.03
C ALA A 490 12.81 22.08 25.57
N TRP A 491 12.41 23.25 25.06
CA TRP A 491 12.60 23.62 23.66
C TRP A 491 13.40 24.92 23.50
N ASN A 492 14.44 24.88 22.66
CA ASN A 492 15.29 26.03 22.36
C ASN A 492 15.20 26.47 20.91
N PHE A 493 15.14 27.78 20.70
CA PHE A 493 15.04 28.43 19.40
C PHE A 493 16.17 29.44 19.24
N TYR A 494 16.98 29.29 18.19
CA TYR A 494 18.12 30.15 17.91
C TYR A 494 18.09 30.63 16.46
N ASN A 495 18.04 31.95 16.25
CA ASN A 495 17.97 32.56 14.92
C ASN A 495 16.87 31.95 14.04
N SER A 496 15.74 31.55 14.63
CA SER A 496 14.71 30.77 13.95
C SER A 496 13.40 31.54 13.87
N ASN A 497 12.60 31.26 12.84
CA ASN A 497 11.25 31.79 12.67
C ASN A 497 10.27 30.63 12.71
N THR A 498 9.69 30.37 13.88
CA THR A 498 8.80 29.24 14.15
C THR A 498 7.39 29.77 14.33
N ASN A 499 6.46 29.52 13.40
CA ASN A 499 5.09 30.08 13.45
C ASN A 499 4.01 29.03 13.72
N GLY A 500 4.41 27.79 13.98
CA GLY A 500 3.54 26.63 13.92
C GLY A 500 3.50 25.77 15.18
N LEU A 501 3.60 26.35 16.37
CA LEU A 501 3.47 25.60 17.63
C LEU A 501 2.01 25.46 18.03
N HIS A 502 1.41 24.28 17.84
CA HIS A 502 -0.02 24.08 18.10
C HIS A 502 -0.28 22.84 18.97
N GLN A 503 -1.15 23.00 19.98
CA GLN A 503 -1.68 21.87 20.77
C GLN A 503 -0.61 21.02 21.45
N ASN A 504 0.49 21.65 21.88
CA ASN A 504 1.57 20.98 22.58
C ASN A 504 1.31 20.97 24.09
N HIS A 505 1.83 19.96 24.79
CA HIS A 505 1.83 19.88 26.25
C HIS A 505 3.28 19.77 26.74
N ILE A 506 3.71 20.69 27.62
CA ILE A 506 5.06 20.69 28.20
C ILE A 506 4.98 20.87 29.71
N GLU A 507 5.55 19.95 30.47
CA GLU A 507 5.56 20.00 31.92
C GLU A 507 6.87 19.59 32.59
N GLY A 508 7.14 20.21 33.75
CA GLY A 508 8.24 19.88 34.66
C GLY A 508 9.66 20.29 34.23
N TYR A 509 9.76 21.43 33.52
CA TYR A 509 11.04 22.03 33.12
C TYR A 509 11.33 23.35 33.86
N ASP A 510 12.61 23.72 33.95
CA ASP A 510 12.98 25.06 34.45
C ASP A 510 12.45 26.13 33.49
N ILE A 511 12.55 25.90 32.18
CA ILE A 511 12.01 26.79 31.14
C ILE A 511 11.40 25.95 30.02
N ALA A 512 10.09 26.05 29.76
CA ALA A 512 9.48 25.23 28.70
C ALA A 512 9.92 25.68 27.29
N ILE A 513 9.84 26.97 26.98
CA ILE A 513 10.26 27.52 25.69
C ILE A 513 11.28 28.64 25.89
N ASN A 514 12.43 28.51 25.23
CA ASN A 514 13.48 29.53 25.18
C ASN A 514 13.70 30.03 23.74
N SER A 515 13.37 31.30 23.51
CA SER A 515 13.57 32.02 22.25
C SER A 515 14.77 32.94 22.37
N ALA A 516 15.83 32.65 21.61
CA ALA A 516 17.11 33.37 21.67
C ALA A 516 17.66 33.70 20.28
N SER A 517 18.67 34.59 20.26
CA SER A 517 19.43 34.96 19.06
C SER A 517 18.55 35.43 17.89
N ASN A 518 17.69 36.43 18.10
CA ASN A 518 16.76 36.97 17.10
C ASN A 518 15.71 35.95 16.59
N SER A 519 15.27 35.03 17.46
CA SER A 519 14.21 34.09 17.10
C SER A 519 12.83 34.70 17.23
N TYR A 520 11.89 34.25 16.39
CA TYR A 520 10.46 34.48 16.52
C TYR A 520 9.76 33.14 16.76
N VAL A 521 8.90 33.07 17.76
CA VAL A 521 8.16 31.86 18.13
C VAL A 521 6.67 32.16 18.29
N GLY A 522 5.88 31.83 17.28
CA GLY A 522 4.41 31.86 17.28
C GLY A 522 3.80 30.53 17.71
N MET A 523 2.87 30.58 18.66
CA MET A 523 2.14 29.42 19.17
C MET A 523 0.66 29.67 19.39
N SER A 524 -0.15 28.60 19.36
CA SER A 524 -1.55 28.66 19.76
C SER A 524 -1.98 27.42 20.53
N SER A 525 -2.74 27.62 21.61
CA SER A 525 -3.32 26.51 22.40
C SER A 525 -2.27 25.50 22.89
N ALA A 526 -1.06 25.96 23.19
CA ALA A 526 -0.06 25.18 23.90
C ALA A 526 -0.38 25.19 25.40
N SER A 527 -0.16 24.05 26.05
CA SER A 527 -0.33 23.83 27.48
C SER A 527 1.02 23.67 28.13
N PHE A 528 1.27 24.48 29.16
CA PHE A 528 2.47 24.47 29.95
C PHE A 528 2.06 24.28 31.40
N CYS A 529 2.48 23.20 32.04
CA CYS A 529 2.13 22.92 33.43
C CYS A 529 3.39 22.62 34.25
N GLU A 530 3.41 23.01 35.52
CA GLU A 530 4.49 22.63 36.45
C GLU A 530 5.91 23.05 36.02
N ASN A 531 6.06 24.06 35.16
CA ASN A 531 7.37 24.61 34.79
C ASN A 531 7.78 25.75 35.75
N GLU A 532 9.09 25.97 35.95
CA GLU A 532 9.57 27.14 36.71
C GLU A 532 9.40 28.45 35.93
N LEU A 533 9.35 28.38 34.59
CA LEU A 533 8.97 29.44 33.66
C LEU A 533 8.45 28.78 32.39
N ASP A 534 7.32 29.21 31.84
CA ASP A 534 6.81 28.62 30.60
C ASP A 534 7.52 29.20 29.39
N LEU A 535 7.66 30.54 29.32
CA LEU A 535 8.12 31.22 28.11
C LEU A 535 9.25 32.20 28.43
N TYR A 536 10.38 32.08 27.74
CA TYR A 536 11.50 33.02 27.85
C TYR A 536 11.95 33.54 26.49
N ALA A 537 11.88 34.85 26.27
CA ALA A 537 12.40 35.52 25.08
C ALA A 537 13.60 36.40 25.42
N ALA A 538 14.81 35.97 25.03
CA ALA A 538 16.04 36.73 25.20
C ALA A 538 16.09 37.94 24.24
N GLY A 539 16.90 38.95 24.58
CA GLY A 539 16.98 40.22 23.84
C GLY A 539 17.11 40.05 22.32
N GLY A 540 16.27 40.76 21.56
CA GLY A 540 16.16 40.66 20.10
C GLY A 540 15.23 39.56 19.59
N SER A 541 14.81 38.63 20.45
CA SER A 541 13.87 37.55 20.11
C SER A 541 12.45 37.89 20.58
N SER A 542 11.44 37.20 20.07
CA SER A 542 10.05 37.33 20.54
C SER A 542 9.31 36.00 20.59
N ILE A 543 8.31 35.94 21.46
CA ILE A 543 7.34 34.85 21.57
C ILE A 543 5.95 35.46 21.44
N TYR A 544 5.10 34.85 20.61
CA TYR A 544 3.71 35.27 20.41
C TYR A 544 2.79 34.07 20.69
N ALA A 545 2.03 34.12 21.78
CA ALA A 545 1.21 33.00 22.24
C ALA A 545 -0.28 33.33 22.26
N ILE A 546 -1.06 32.59 21.49
CA ILE A 546 -2.52 32.72 21.42
C ILE A 546 -3.19 31.65 22.28
N ARG A 547 -3.96 32.06 23.28
CA ARG A 547 -4.70 31.17 24.19
C ARG A 547 -3.84 30.07 24.82
N PRO A 548 -2.66 30.40 25.39
CA PRO A 548 -1.89 29.39 26.09
C PRO A 548 -2.60 28.96 27.39
N THR A 549 -2.35 27.74 27.81
CA THR A 549 -2.52 27.33 29.21
C THR A 549 -1.16 27.47 29.87
N LEU A 550 -1.01 28.38 30.84
CA LEU A 550 0.25 28.60 31.55
C LEU A 550 0.27 27.87 32.89
N SER A 551 1.48 27.62 33.42
CA SER A 551 1.70 27.02 34.73
C SER A 551 1.13 27.90 35.84
N TYR A 552 1.27 29.22 35.71
CA TYR A 552 0.74 30.24 36.62
C TYR A 552 0.70 31.64 35.93
N PRO A 553 -0.04 32.63 36.48
CA PRO A 553 -0.05 34.00 35.95
C PRO A 553 1.36 34.60 35.88
N GLY A 554 1.80 35.11 34.73
CA GLY A 554 3.14 35.69 34.61
C GLY A 554 4.30 34.67 34.54
N ALA A 555 4.02 33.40 34.25
CA ALA A 555 5.04 32.38 33.95
C ALA A 555 5.78 32.63 32.61
N TYR A 556 6.12 33.87 32.30
CA TYR A 556 6.85 34.26 31.09
C TYR A 556 7.77 35.47 31.35
N SER A 557 8.83 35.60 30.57
CA SER A 557 9.79 36.70 30.69
C SER A 557 10.38 37.11 29.33
N GLY A 558 10.67 38.40 29.17
CA GLY A 558 11.19 38.96 27.92
C GLY A 558 10.09 39.49 27.00
N ASN A 559 10.37 39.53 25.71
CA ASN A 559 9.44 40.00 24.69
C ASN A 559 8.41 38.91 24.32
N CYS A 560 7.48 38.65 25.24
CA CYS A 560 6.41 37.66 25.10
C CYS A 560 5.05 38.35 24.99
N ASP A 561 4.40 38.24 23.83
CA ASP A 561 3.05 38.75 23.57
C ASP A 561 2.02 37.64 23.78
N ILE A 562 1.18 37.77 24.81
CA ILE A 562 0.16 36.77 25.17
C ILE A 562 -1.24 37.27 24.83
N ILE A 563 -2.00 36.50 24.04
CA ILE A 563 -3.36 36.85 23.61
C ILE A 563 -4.40 35.96 24.30
N GLU A 564 -5.40 36.62 24.87
CA GLU A 564 -6.49 36.00 25.62
C GLU A 564 -7.49 35.16 24.80
N PRO A 565 -8.26 34.26 25.46
CA PRO A 565 -8.22 33.92 26.88
C PRO A 565 -6.98 33.09 27.26
N VAL A 566 -6.27 33.51 28.31
CA VAL A 566 -5.22 32.70 28.93
C VAL A 566 -5.89 31.73 29.90
N GLN A 567 -5.51 30.47 29.82
CA GLN A 567 -5.90 29.46 30.80
C GLN A 567 -4.71 29.18 31.72
N TYR A 568 -5.00 28.60 32.87
CA TYR A 568 -3.97 28.13 33.80
C TYR A 568 -4.29 26.68 34.13
N CYS A 569 -3.28 25.83 34.28
CA CYS A 569 -3.49 24.41 34.52
C CYS A 569 -4.45 24.19 35.71
N GLY A 570 -5.69 23.77 35.39
CA GLY A 570 -6.83 23.74 36.30
C GLY A 570 -6.69 22.66 37.35
N GLY A 571 -6.00 22.98 38.43
CA GLY A 571 -5.78 22.07 39.56
C GLY A 571 -5.13 22.72 40.79
N ARG A 572 -4.56 23.92 40.67
CA ARG A 572 -4.05 24.68 41.81
C ARG A 572 -5.02 25.80 42.20
N THR A 573 -6.23 25.42 42.64
CA THR A 573 -6.97 26.29 43.56
C THR A 573 -6.06 26.56 44.76
N GLN A 574 -6.04 27.79 45.27
CA GLN A 574 -5.25 28.32 46.39
C GLN A 574 -5.18 27.47 47.70
N SER A 575 -5.79 26.28 47.78
CA SER A 575 -5.91 25.44 48.98
C SER A 575 -4.86 24.33 49.14
N GLY A 576 -3.88 24.21 48.24
CA GLY A 576 -2.89 23.12 48.24
C GLY A 576 -1.48 23.50 48.69
N LYS A 577 -1.29 24.45 49.62
CA LYS A 577 0.04 24.88 50.12
C LYS A 577 0.98 23.72 50.57
N SER A 578 0.46 22.51 50.79
CA SER A 578 1.17 21.34 51.31
C SER A 578 1.86 20.44 50.26
N GLN A 579 1.43 20.43 48.98
CA GLN A 579 1.98 19.48 47.99
C GLN A 579 3.05 20.05 47.03
N MET A 580 3.16 21.38 46.89
CA MET A 580 4.40 21.99 46.39
C MET A 580 5.60 21.68 47.30
N ILE A 581 5.34 21.39 48.58
CA ILE A 581 6.32 21.01 49.61
C ILE A 581 6.77 19.56 49.45
N SER A 582 5.93 18.67 48.89
CA SER A 582 6.25 17.23 48.83
C SER A 582 7.08 16.83 47.61
N ASN A 583 6.95 17.48 46.45
CA ASN A 583 7.80 17.20 45.27
C ASN A 583 9.10 18.03 45.24
N THR A 584 9.20 19.07 46.07
CA THR A 584 10.47 19.76 46.37
C THR A 584 11.26 19.10 47.51
N THR A 585 10.87 17.93 48.00
CA THR A 585 11.58 17.20 49.08
C THR A 585 13.01 16.76 48.73
N SER A 586 13.46 16.96 47.48
CA SER A 586 14.87 16.83 47.10
C SER A 586 15.67 18.14 47.17
N THR A 587 15.03 19.31 47.35
CA THR A 587 15.72 20.57 47.66
C THR A 587 15.93 20.69 49.17
N SER A 588 17.14 21.08 49.60
CA SER A 588 17.44 21.23 51.02
C SER A 588 16.43 22.13 51.71
N SER A 589 16.19 21.86 52.99
CA SER A 589 15.34 22.69 53.87
C SER A 589 15.71 24.18 53.87
N LEU A 590 16.91 24.52 53.38
CA LEU A 590 17.50 25.86 53.38
C LEU A 590 16.86 26.79 52.34
N LEU A 591 16.45 26.28 51.16
CA LEU A 591 15.81 27.11 50.12
C LEU A 591 14.28 27.12 50.19
N PHE A 592 13.67 26.24 51.00
CA PHE A 592 12.23 26.03 51.03
C PHE A 592 11.42 27.33 51.26
N GLY A 593 11.85 28.15 52.23
CA GLY A 593 11.19 29.43 52.53
C GLY A 593 11.32 30.45 51.40
N ALA A 594 12.50 30.54 50.77
CA ALA A 594 12.74 31.45 49.65
C ALA A 594 11.96 31.04 48.40
N ASN A 595 11.89 29.73 48.13
CA ASN A 595 11.12 29.16 47.03
C ASN A 595 9.62 29.44 47.19
N THR A 596 9.11 29.29 48.41
CA THR A 596 7.70 29.58 48.71
C THR A 596 7.37 31.05 48.43
N LEU A 597 8.18 31.98 48.94
CA LEU A 597 7.96 33.41 48.70
C LEU A 597 8.09 33.77 47.21
N PHE A 598 9.04 33.14 46.49
CA PHE A 598 9.21 33.36 45.06
C PHE A 598 7.96 32.88 44.29
N ILE A 599 7.46 31.69 44.60
CA ILE A 599 6.24 31.18 43.97
C ILE A 599 5.04 32.06 44.32
N ASP A 600 4.88 32.47 45.58
CA ASP A 600 3.79 33.35 46.03
C ASP A 600 3.81 34.70 45.29
N LEU A 601 5.00 35.30 45.12
CA LEU A 601 5.20 36.54 44.36
C LEU A 601 4.77 36.38 42.90
N PHE A 602 5.23 35.31 42.25
CA PHE A 602 4.95 35.08 40.84
C PHE A 602 3.52 34.55 40.60
N ALA A 603 2.81 34.12 41.63
CA ALA A 603 1.39 33.80 41.58
C ALA A 603 0.48 35.02 41.84
N ASP A 604 1.05 36.19 42.16
CA ASP A 604 0.27 37.42 42.39
C ASP A 604 -0.21 37.99 41.05
N ASP A 605 -1.53 37.99 40.82
CA ASP A 605 -2.16 38.51 39.60
C ASP A 605 -1.77 39.96 39.30
N ASN A 606 -1.42 40.76 40.32
CA ASN A 606 -1.01 42.15 40.14
C ASN A 606 0.38 42.29 39.51
N LEU A 607 1.26 41.29 39.65
CA LEU A 607 2.57 41.27 38.99
C LEU A 607 2.42 41.25 37.46
N SER A 608 1.38 40.59 36.95
CA SER A 608 1.15 40.39 35.50
C SER A 608 0.33 41.51 34.81
N ARG A 609 -0.34 42.38 35.58
CA ARG A 609 -1.31 43.36 35.05
C ARG A 609 -0.79 44.79 34.98
N GLU A 610 0.30 45.11 35.67
CA GLU A 610 0.78 46.48 35.79
C GLU A 610 2.02 46.71 34.91
N SER A 611 1.98 47.74 34.05
CA SER A 611 3.16 48.21 33.31
C SER A 611 4.21 48.87 34.21
N VAL A 612 3.86 49.18 35.46
CA VAL A 612 4.72 49.73 36.49
C VAL A 612 4.41 49.03 37.82
N LEU A 613 5.38 48.32 38.40
CA LEU A 613 5.19 47.59 39.66
C LEU A 613 4.76 48.50 40.82
N SER A 614 3.67 48.15 41.49
CA SER A 614 3.25 48.75 42.77
C SER A 614 4.32 48.61 43.86
N GLU A 615 4.26 49.49 44.87
CA GLU A 615 5.19 49.46 45.99
C GLU A 615 5.06 48.18 46.83
N GLU A 616 3.86 47.61 46.90
CA GLU A 616 3.60 46.33 47.56
C GLU A 616 4.34 45.18 46.87
N ILE A 617 4.22 45.08 45.55
CA ILE A 617 4.92 44.05 44.77
C ILE A 617 6.44 44.24 44.85
N LYS A 618 6.95 45.48 44.78
CA LYS A 618 8.37 45.76 44.98
C LYS A 618 8.88 45.29 46.34
N ASN A 619 8.08 45.43 47.39
CA ASN A 619 8.41 44.95 48.73
C ASN A 619 8.42 43.42 48.80
N GLN A 620 7.45 42.75 48.16
CA GLN A 620 7.43 41.29 48.06
C GLN A 620 8.65 40.76 47.29
N ILE A 621 9.01 41.36 46.14
CA ILE A 621 10.22 41.02 45.39
C ILE A 621 11.47 41.19 46.26
N SER A 622 11.55 42.29 47.00
CA SER A 622 12.67 42.57 47.91
C SER A 622 12.77 41.55 49.04
N ALA A 623 11.63 41.08 49.57
CA ALA A 623 11.58 40.02 50.58
C ALA A 623 12.07 38.67 50.02
N VAL A 624 11.68 38.33 48.79
CA VAL A 624 12.15 37.12 48.08
C VAL A 624 13.67 37.17 47.90
N ILE A 625 14.19 38.28 47.37
CA ILE A 625 15.63 38.50 47.21
C ILE A 625 16.33 38.34 48.55
N SER A 626 15.87 39.03 49.60
CA SER A 626 16.51 38.95 50.91
C SER A 626 16.54 37.53 51.47
N THR A 627 15.49 36.75 51.26
CA THR A 627 15.40 35.38 51.77
C THR A 627 16.36 34.44 51.04
N TYR A 628 16.47 34.53 49.71
CA TYR A 628 17.49 33.77 48.96
C TYR A 628 18.91 34.20 49.34
N LYS A 629 19.16 35.52 49.49
CA LYS A 629 20.48 36.02 49.88
C LYS A 629 20.92 35.45 51.23
N SER A 630 20.00 35.33 52.19
CA SER A 630 20.27 34.68 53.47
C SER A 630 20.58 33.20 53.29
N ALA A 631 19.80 32.47 52.49
CA ALA A 631 20.01 31.05 52.26
C ALA A 631 21.36 30.74 51.55
N ILE A 632 21.83 31.63 50.67
CA ILE A 632 23.15 31.48 50.00
C ILE A 632 24.32 31.56 50.98
N THR A 633 24.13 32.17 52.16
CA THR A 633 25.18 32.18 53.20
C THR A 633 25.31 30.85 53.95
N GLU A 634 24.38 29.92 53.74
CA GLU A 634 24.40 28.56 54.25
C GLU A 634 24.94 27.65 53.14
N ASN A 635 25.70 26.60 53.47
CA ASN A 635 26.42 25.77 52.47
C ASN A 635 25.49 25.04 51.46
N LEU A 636 25.04 25.75 50.42
CA LEU A 636 24.21 25.20 49.34
C LEU A 636 25.04 24.29 48.41
N THR A 637 24.40 23.26 47.87
CA THR A 637 24.98 22.52 46.75
C THR A 637 25.10 23.41 45.51
N TYR A 638 25.97 23.05 44.57
CA TYR A 638 26.15 23.79 43.32
C TYR A 638 24.82 24.00 42.56
N SER A 639 23.97 22.97 42.50
CA SER A 639 22.67 23.05 41.82
C SER A 639 21.70 23.98 42.55
N GLU A 640 21.66 23.93 43.88
CA GLU A 640 20.78 24.79 44.69
C GLU A 640 21.22 26.25 44.61
N LEU A 641 22.53 26.48 44.62
CA LEU A 641 23.11 27.79 44.43
C LEU A 641 22.78 28.37 43.05
N LYS A 642 22.91 27.56 41.98
CA LYS A 642 22.52 27.94 40.61
C LYS A 642 21.04 28.37 40.58
N LYS A 643 20.15 27.60 41.21
CA LYS A 643 18.71 27.91 41.30
C LYS A 643 18.45 29.19 42.07
N ALA A 644 19.04 29.35 43.25
CA ALA A 644 18.88 30.55 44.07
C ALA A 644 19.36 31.82 43.35
N LEU A 645 20.53 31.78 42.70
CA LEU A 645 21.07 32.91 41.94
C LEU A 645 20.23 33.24 40.71
N SER A 646 19.73 32.23 39.98
CA SER A 646 18.81 32.44 38.85
C SER A 646 17.53 33.16 39.29
N ARG A 647 16.94 32.73 40.41
CA ARG A 647 15.71 33.33 40.95
C ARG A 647 15.93 34.74 41.51
N ILE A 648 17.06 34.99 42.16
CA ILE A 648 17.46 36.35 42.55
C ILE A 648 17.63 37.23 41.29
N SER A 649 18.26 36.72 40.23
CA SER A 649 18.43 37.45 38.96
C SER A 649 17.06 37.86 38.40
N ALA A 650 16.12 36.91 38.31
CA ALA A 650 14.76 37.17 37.83
C ALA A 650 14.06 38.27 38.66
N CYS A 651 14.16 38.21 39.99
CA CYS A 651 13.62 39.25 40.87
C CYS A 651 14.26 40.63 40.63
N TYR A 652 15.58 40.71 40.45
CA TYR A 652 16.23 41.99 40.16
C TYR A 652 15.87 42.56 38.78
N ARG A 653 15.66 41.69 37.78
CA ARG A 653 15.15 42.10 36.46
C ARG A 653 13.75 42.68 36.55
N LEU A 654 12.84 42.07 37.34
CA LEU A 654 11.51 42.64 37.59
C LEU A 654 11.60 44.06 38.17
N LEU A 655 12.59 44.31 39.03
CA LEU A 655 12.81 45.64 39.62
C LEU A 655 13.54 46.63 38.71
N GLY A 656 14.04 46.22 37.53
CA GLY A 656 14.93 47.03 36.70
C GLY A 656 16.24 47.41 37.42
N LYS A 657 16.74 46.49 38.26
CA LYS A 657 17.91 46.67 39.15
C LYS A 657 18.98 45.60 38.91
N GLU A 658 19.17 45.24 37.65
CA GLU A 658 20.14 44.24 37.20
C GLU A 658 21.60 44.59 37.57
N ASP A 659 21.94 45.88 37.58
CA ASP A 659 23.24 46.39 38.03
C ASP A 659 23.54 46.03 39.49
N ILE A 660 22.53 46.10 40.36
CA ILE A 660 22.64 45.72 41.78
C ILE A 660 22.85 44.22 41.91
N PHE A 661 22.20 43.41 41.06
CA PHE A 661 22.43 41.97 41.03
C PHE A 661 23.87 41.63 40.60
N ALA A 662 24.37 42.28 39.56
CA ALA A 662 25.74 42.09 39.09
C ALA A 662 26.77 42.44 40.17
N GLY A 663 26.56 43.55 40.89
CA GLY A 663 27.39 43.92 42.04
C GLY A 663 27.32 42.89 43.18
N TYR A 664 26.13 42.34 43.46
CA TYR A 664 25.95 41.30 44.47
C TYR A 664 26.69 40.01 44.13
N ILE A 665 26.54 39.47 42.92
CA ILE A 665 27.27 38.27 42.50
C ILE A 665 28.77 38.50 42.48
N SER A 666 29.24 39.63 41.95
CA SER A 666 30.66 39.98 41.96
C SER A 666 31.24 40.00 43.39
N GLY A 667 30.45 40.50 44.36
CA GLY A 667 30.80 40.46 45.77
C GLY A 667 30.84 39.04 46.37
N LEU A 668 29.90 38.16 46.00
CA LEU A 668 29.91 36.77 46.45
C LEU A 668 31.14 36.01 45.91
N VAL A 669 31.45 36.20 44.63
CA VAL A 669 32.61 35.60 43.97
C VAL A 669 33.91 36.15 44.53
N GLY A 670 34.03 37.48 44.69
CA GLY A 670 35.23 38.13 45.23
C GLY A 670 35.56 37.73 46.67
N ASN A 671 34.54 37.37 47.46
CA ASN A 671 34.71 36.84 48.82
C ASN A 671 34.90 35.31 48.86
N GLN A 672 35.00 34.63 47.72
CA GLN A 672 35.08 33.16 47.59
C GLN A 672 33.90 32.40 48.21
N ASN A 673 32.75 33.07 48.39
CA ASN A 673 31.57 32.43 48.96
C ASN A 673 30.85 31.52 47.96
N ILE A 674 31.12 31.70 46.66
CA ILE A 674 30.53 30.89 45.59
C ILE A 674 31.56 30.59 44.49
N PRO A 675 31.37 29.53 43.68
CA PRO A 675 32.19 29.25 42.53
C PRO A 675 32.19 30.42 41.53
N ILE A 676 33.36 30.73 40.98
CA ILE A 676 33.58 31.92 40.15
C ILE A 676 32.76 31.90 38.86
N GLU A 677 32.49 30.72 38.31
CA GLU A 677 31.65 30.52 37.15
C GLU A 677 30.21 31.01 37.34
N MET A 678 29.75 31.19 38.58
CA MET A 678 28.44 31.80 38.87
C MET A 678 28.38 33.28 38.47
N ILE A 679 29.53 33.94 38.22
CA ILE A 679 29.54 35.29 37.67
C ILE A 679 28.89 35.38 36.28
N ARG A 680 28.75 34.24 35.57
CA ARG A 680 28.04 34.14 34.27
C ARG A 680 26.62 34.68 34.32
N PHE A 681 25.96 34.66 35.49
CA PHE A 681 24.58 35.15 35.63
C PHE A 681 24.45 36.65 35.38
N THR A 682 25.56 37.38 35.36
CA THR A 682 25.62 38.81 35.02
C THR A 682 25.76 39.07 33.51
N LEU A 683 26.07 38.03 32.72
CA LEU A 683 26.31 38.14 31.29
C LEU A 683 25.10 38.65 30.50
N PRO A 684 23.85 38.17 30.74
CA PRO A 684 22.68 38.70 30.05
C PRO A 684 22.49 40.20 30.28
N ASP A 685 22.81 40.69 31.48
CA ASP A 685 22.65 42.09 31.86
C ASP A 685 23.68 42.97 31.14
N LEU A 686 24.94 42.52 31.05
CA LEU A 686 25.98 43.20 30.28
C LEU A 686 25.62 43.29 28.79
N VAL A 687 25.10 42.20 28.22
CA VAL A 687 24.66 42.17 26.81
C VAL A 687 23.46 43.09 26.59
N LYS A 688 22.47 43.08 27.48
CA LYS A 688 21.28 43.95 27.42
C LYS A 688 21.65 45.44 27.50
N GLN A 689 22.64 45.79 28.31
CA GLN A 689 23.14 47.16 28.45
C GLN A 689 24.04 47.63 27.29
N GLY A 690 24.34 46.75 26.33
CA GLY A 690 25.29 47.04 25.25
C GLY A 690 26.76 47.02 25.68
N ASN A 691 27.06 46.56 26.90
CA ASN A 691 28.41 46.44 27.46
C ASN A 691 29.11 45.17 26.96
N TYR A 692 29.13 44.95 25.64
CA TYR A 692 29.61 43.72 25.03
C TYR A 692 31.08 43.42 25.31
N LYS A 693 31.92 44.47 25.44
CA LYS A 693 33.34 44.29 25.78
C LYS A 693 33.51 43.71 27.18
N ASP A 694 32.72 44.16 28.14
CA ASP A 694 32.75 43.64 29.51
C ASP A 694 32.16 42.24 29.57
N ALA A 695 31.12 41.95 28.76
CA ALA A 695 30.60 40.60 28.58
C ALA A 695 31.67 39.63 28.04
N LEU A 696 32.43 40.02 27.01
CA LEU A 696 33.53 39.22 26.47
C LEU A 696 34.67 39.04 27.48
N ASN A 697 35.06 40.10 28.19
CA ASN A 697 36.07 40.02 29.25
C ASN A 697 35.63 39.06 30.37
N LEU A 698 34.34 39.07 30.71
CA LEU A 698 33.77 38.16 31.69
C LEU A 698 33.86 36.71 31.23
N ILE A 699 33.43 36.43 29.99
CA ILE A 699 33.52 35.10 29.40
C ILE A 699 34.96 34.60 29.41
N ASP A 700 35.92 35.43 28.96
CA ASP A 700 37.34 35.07 28.95
C ASP A 700 37.90 34.87 30.36
N GLY A 701 37.43 35.67 31.32
CA GLY A 701 37.73 35.47 32.74
C GLY A 701 37.29 34.09 33.23
N ILE A 702 36.06 33.68 32.90
CA ILE A 702 35.49 32.38 33.30
C ILE A 702 36.21 31.22 32.58
N LEU A 703 36.46 31.33 31.26
CA LEU A 703 37.11 30.29 30.45
C LEU A 703 38.55 30.00 30.89
N ASN A 704 39.22 30.95 31.54
CA ASN A 704 40.59 30.78 32.05
C ASN A 704 40.67 30.00 33.38
N TYR A 705 39.54 29.61 33.98
CA TYR A 705 39.55 28.79 35.19
C TYR A 705 39.89 27.33 34.89
N LYS A 706 40.84 26.79 35.67
CA LYS A 706 41.41 25.45 35.47
C LYS A 706 40.37 24.32 35.55
N ASP A 707 39.33 24.50 36.36
CA ASP A 707 38.35 23.45 36.68
C ASP A 707 36.94 23.80 36.17
N ILE A 708 36.83 24.58 35.09
CA ILE A 708 35.52 24.88 34.48
C ILE A 708 34.86 23.60 33.94
N PRO A 709 33.56 23.37 34.23
CA PRO A 709 32.81 22.27 33.61
C PRO A 709 32.87 22.37 32.08
N LYS A 710 33.15 21.25 31.39
CA LYS A 710 33.34 21.24 29.92
C LYS A 710 32.13 21.81 29.16
N ASP A 711 30.93 21.41 29.55
CA ASP A 711 29.70 21.85 28.89
C ASP A 711 29.51 23.37 29.03
N LEU A 712 29.81 23.92 30.22
CA LEU A 712 29.81 25.36 30.44
C LEU A 712 30.88 26.07 29.59
N GLY A 713 32.06 25.47 29.44
CA GLY A 713 33.09 25.99 28.53
C GLY A 713 32.59 26.07 27.08
N TYR A 714 31.85 25.06 26.62
CA TYR A 714 31.27 25.06 25.28
C TYR A 714 30.14 26.07 25.12
N GLU A 715 29.24 26.20 26.11
CA GLU A 715 28.21 27.24 26.17
C GLU A 715 28.83 28.63 26.03
N LEU A 716 29.83 28.94 26.85
CA LEU A 716 30.50 30.23 26.87
C LEU A 716 31.26 30.53 25.57
N LEU A 717 31.90 29.53 24.95
CA LEU A 717 32.52 29.71 23.64
C LEU A 717 31.47 30.01 22.57
N TYR A 718 30.32 29.32 22.59
CA TYR A 718 29.25 29.58 21.64
C TYR A 718 28.68 30.99 21.83
N GLU A 719 28.37 31.39 23.07
CA GLU A 719 27.91 32.74 23.42
C GLU A 719 28.93 33.82 23.05
N LYS A 720 30.22 33.57 23.25
CA LYS A 720 31.29 34.48 22.82
C LYS A 720 31.26 34.69 21.32
N GLY A 721 31.14 33.60 20.55
CA GLY A 721 31.04 33.65 19.09
C GLY A 721 29.80 34.42 18.63
N THR A 722 28.65 34.24 19.28
CA THR A 722 27.42 34.95 18.91
C THR A 722 27.46 36.44 19.25
N ILE A 723 28.02 36.84 20.41
CA ILE A 723 28.23 38.26 20.75
C ILE A 723 29.13 38.93 19.72
N LEU A 724 30.27 38.29 19.37
CA LEU A 724 31.19 38.81 18.36
C LEU A 724 30.49 38.97 17.00
N LYS A 725 29.77 37.94 16.54
CA LYS A 725 29.13 37.94 15.23
C LYS A 725 27.97 38.92 15.12
N TYR A 726 27.05 38.91 16.09
CA TYR A 726 25.76 39.58 15.96
C TYR A 726 25.65 40.91 16.71
N ALA A 727 26.38 41.07 17.82
CA ALA A 727 26.32 42.30 18.61
C ALA A 727 27.42 43.29 18.21
N LEU A 728 28.62 42.78 17.87
CA LEU A 728 29.79 43.58 17.50
C LEU A 728 30.10 43.59 16.00
N ASN A 729 29.42 42.76 15.20
CA ASN A 729 29.72 42.57 13.77
C ASN A 729 31.20 42.23 13.48
N ASP A 730 31.87 41.54 14.41
CA ASP A 730 33.25 41.06 14.28
C ASP A 730 33.26 39.59 13.84
N SER A 731 32.95 39.37 12.56
CA SER A 731 32.82 38.03 11.98
C SER A 731 34.13 37.23 12.05
N GLU A 732 35.29 37.87 11.83
CA GLU A 732 36.59 37.20 11.83
C GLU A 732 36.90 36.59 13.21
N GLN A 733 36.68 37.34 14.30
CA GLN A 733 36.91 36.81 15.63
C GLN A 733 35.85 35.79 16.04
N ALA A 734 34.59 35.99 15.62
CA ALA A 734 33.53 35.01 15.85
C ALA A 734 33.85 33.66 15.21
N GLU A 735 34.34 33.65 13.96
CA GLU A 735 34.74 32.44 13.24
C GLU A 735 35.86 31.71 13.95
N LYS A 736 36.89 32.41 14.46
CA LYS A 736 37.96 31.77 15.25
C LYS A 736 37.41 31.09 16.50
N VAL A 737 36.44 31.71 17.18
CA VAL A 737 35.80 31.13 18.36
C VAL A 737 34.95 29.91 18.00
N PHE A 738 34.14 29.98 16.95
CA PHE A 738 33.34 28.85 16.48
C PHE A 738 34.22 27.69 15.98
N LEU A 739 35.32 27.98 15.28
CA LEU A 739 36.28 26.97 14.83
C LEU A 739 36.96 26.29 16.02
N ALA A 740 37.36 27.05 17.04
CA ALA A 740 37.91 26.51 18.27
C ALA A 740 36.89 25.59 18.99
N LEU A 741 35.62 26.01 19.06
CA LEU A 741 34.55 25.20 19.63
C LEU A 741 34.35 23.90 18.82
N TYR A 742 34.22 23.99 17.50
CA TYR A 742 34.00 22.83 16.62
C TYR A 742 35.14 21.80 16.71
N ASN A 743 36.38 22.27 16.71
CA ASN A 743 37.54 21.39 16.75
C ASN A 743 37.68 20.67 18.10
N ASN A 744 37.38 21.35 19.21
CA ASN A 744 37.69 20.84 20.55
C ASN A 744 36.53 20.12 21.26
N SER A 745 35.28 20.25 20.81
CA SER A 745 34.11 19.76 21.56
C SER A 745 33.60 18.36 21.16
N GLY A 746 34.31 17.63 20.29
CA GLY A 746 33.93 16.26 19.90
C GLY A 746 32.55 16.20 19.23
N ASP A 747 31.67 15.32 19.73
CA ASP A 747 30.29 15.13 19.26
C ASP A 747 29.27 16.00 20.04
N HIS A 748 29.76 16.98 20.81
CA HIS A 748 28.88 17.87 21.58
C HIS A 748 27.98 18.67 20.64
N VAL A 749 26.72 18.88 21.04
CA VAL A 749 25.70 19.49 20.20
C VAL A 749 26.10 20.90 19.69
N LEU A 750 26.77 21.68 20.55
CA LEU A 750 27.29 23.01 20.22
C LEU A 750 28.42 22.99 19.17
N ALA A 751 29.11 21.86 18.96
CA ALA A 751 30.10 21.71 17.88
C ALA A 751 29.40 21.86 16.52
N ASN A 752 28.27 21.18 16.35
CA ASN A 752 27.51 21.20 15.10
C ASN A 752 26.91 22.59 14.84
N PHE A 753 26.53 23.32 15.89
CA PHE A 753 26.07 24.71 15.73
C PHE A 753 27.22 25.64 15.37
N ALA A 754 28.38 25.49 15.99
CA ALA A 754 29.57 26.23 15.60
C ALA A 754 29.94 25.95 14.13
N LYS A 755 29.83 24.69 13.67
CA LYS A 755 29.99 24.32 12.25
C LYS A 755 29.00 25.04 11.35
N ALA A 756 27.72 25.05 11.70
CA ALA A 756 26.69 25.76 10.92
C ALA A 756 26.98 27.28 10.83
N GLN A 757 27.51 27.88 11.90
CA GLN A 757 27.94 29.27 11.88
C GLN A 757 29.14 29.51 10.95
N LEU A 758 30.05 28.54 10.79
CA LEU A 758 31.21 28.60 9.88
C LEU A 758 30.84 28.35 8.41
N GLU A 759 29.90 27.43 8.16
CA GLU A 759 29.41 27.12 6.81
C GLU A 759 28.74 28.33 6.16
N SER A 760 28.06 29.18 6.95
CA SER A 760 27.51 30.46 6.48
C SER A 760 28.57 31.46 5.97
N ALA A 761 29.85 31.22 6.27
CA ALA A 761 30.99 32.08 5.91
C ALA A 761 31.94 31.45 4.85
N ASN A 762 31.62 30.27 4.28
CA ASN A 762 32.49 29.53 3.36
C ASN A 762 33.88 29.15 3.94
N ILE A 763 33.99 28.88 5.24
CA ILE A 763 35.25 28.48 5.87
C ILE A 763 35.28 26.97 6.12
N GLU A 764 36.20 26.27 5.46
CA GLU A 764 36.45 24.83 5.68
C GLU A 764 37.29 24.59 6.94
N SER A 765 36.87 23.61 7.76
CA SER A 765 37.58 23.25 8.99
C SER A 765 38.67 22.20 8.76
N GLU A 766 39.64 22.08 9.68
CA GLU A 766 40.64 20.99 9.63
C GLU A 766 40.05 19.61 9.94
N LYS A 767 38.92 19.54 10.65
CA LYS A 767 38.17 18.28 10.87
C LYS A 767 37.55 17.75 9.58
N ASP A 768 37.31 18.62 8.60
CA ASP A 768 36.75 18.28 7.29
C ASP A 768 37.85 18.06 6.23
N LYS A 769 39.13 18.27 6.55
CA LYS A 769 40.23 17.89 5.65
C LYS A 769 40.23 16.36 5.56
N PRO A 770 40.03 15.78 4.36
CA PRO A 770 40.16 14.34 4.21
C PRO A 770 41.55 13.91 4.69
N ILE A 771 41.61 12.86 5.49
CA ILE A 771 42.85 12.16 5.76
C ILE A 771 43.31 11.66 4.38
N ILE A 772 44.24 12.39 3.76
CA ILE A 772 44.88 11.96 2.52
C ILE A 772 45.80 10.81 2.91
N GLU A 773 45.25 9.60 3.00
CA GLU A 773 46.03 8.41 2.77
C GLU A 773 46.49 8.47 1.32
N ASN A 774 47.82 8.52 1.13
CA ASN A 774 48.48 8.56 -0.16
C ASN A 774 47.90 7.51 -1.13
N PHE A 775 47.01 7.95 -2.02
CA PHE A 775 46.72 7.25 -3.27
C PHE A 775 47.29 8.06 -4.43
N SER A 776 48.30 7.46 -5.03
CA SER A 776 48.90 7.86 -6.29
C SER A 776 47.93 7.66 -7.45
N ASN A 777 48.00 8.62 -8.38
CA ASN A 777 47.72 8.57 -9.81
C ASN A 777 46.35 9.01 -10.32
N GLU A 778 46.45 10.10 -11.10
CA GLU A 778 45.93 10.29 -12.46
C GLU A 778 44.44 10.00 -12.69
N ASP A 779 43.63 11.05 -12.80
CA ASP A 779 43.27 11.57 -14.12
C ASP A 779 42.49 12.88 -14.06
N ASN A 780 42.67 13.67 -15.13
CA ASN A 780 42.13 15.00 -15.35
C ASN A 780 40.59 15.07 -15.24
N LEU A 781 40.08 15.91 -14.34
CA LEU A 781 38.72 16.46 -14.42
C LEU A 781 38.76 17.98 -14.22
N ILE A 782 38.60 18.69 -15.33
CA ILE A 782 38.40 20.14 -15.39
C ILE A 782 37.00 20.43 -14.83
N ILE A 783 36.93 21.07 -13.66
CA ILE A 783 35.68 21.62 -13.14
C ILE A 783 35.48 22.99 -13.79
N SER A 784 34.54 23.08 -14.71
CA SER A 784 34.05 24.34 -15.26
C SER A 784 33.26 25.09 -14.19
N ALA A 785 33.79 26.23 -13.74
CA ALA A 785 33.09 27.18 -12.89
C ALA A 785 31.84 27.72 -13.60
N TYR A 786 30.69 27.65 -12.93
CA TYR A 786 29.47 28.38 -13.31
C TYR A 786 29.39 29.69 -12.51
N PRO A 787 28.87 30.78 -13.11
CA PRO A 787 29.14 32.12 -12.63
C PRO A 787 28.19 32.57 -11.52
N ASN A 788 28.79 33.33 -10.62
CA ASN A 788 28.20 34.12 -9.55
C ASN A 788 27.12 35.10 -10.10
N PRO A 789 25.91 35.18 -9.52
CA PRO A 789 25.04 36.34 -9.70
C PRO A 789 25.45 37.44 -8.72
N GLU A 790 25.72 38.64 -9.24
CA GLU A 790 25.97 39.86 -8.46
C GLU A 790 24.80 40.22 -7.53
N PRO A 791 25.05 40.97 -6.43
CA PRO A 791 24.01 41.42 -5.52
C PRO A 791 23.23 42.59 -6.13
N VAL A 792 21.91 42.43 -6.26
CA VAL A 792 21.00 43.54 -6.53
C VAL A 792 20.86 44.35 -5.24
N GLY A 793 21.27 45.61 -5.27
CA GLY A 793 21.13 46.54 -4.14
C GLY A 793 19.65 46.78 -3.82
N ILE A 794 19.29 46.57 -2.55
CA ILE A 794 17.99 46.94 -1.99
C ILE A 794 18.23 48.14 -1.08
N ASP A 795 17.51 49.22 -1.41
CA ASP A 795 17.43 50.51 -0.71
C ASP A 795 16.57 50.37 0.55
N TRP A 796 17.06 50.90 1.68
CA TRP A 796 16.53 50.68 3.04
C TRP A 796 15.79 51.91 3.61
N THR A 797 15.02 52.65 2.80
CA THR A 797 14.38 53.89 3.27
C THR A 797 12.90 53.84 3.64
N ASP A 798 12.19 52.72 3.47
CA ASP A 798 10.77 52.67 3.84
C ASP A 798 10.50 51.49 4.78
N PHE A 799 10.33 51.76 6.08
CA PHE A 799 9.32 51.16 6.97
C PHE A 799 9.54 51.66 8.42
N LEU A 800 9.29 52.95 8.61
CA LEU A 800 8.86 53.52 9.89
C LEU A 800 7.39 53.91 9.67
N VAL A 801 6.48 53.16 10.29
CA VAL A 801 5.09 53.49 10.72
C VAL A 801 4.32 52.17 10.83
N LEU A 802 4.39 51.56 12.01
CA LEU A 802 3.27 51.08 12.85
C LEU A 802 3.83 50.37 14.08
#